data_AF-A0A3B9ZFD3-F1
#
_entry.id   AF-A0A3B9ZFD3-F1
#
_cell.length_a   1.000
_cell.length_b   1.000
_cell.length_c   1.000
_cell.angle_alpha   90.00
_cell.angle_beta   90.00
_cell.angle_gamma   90.00
#
_symmetry.space_group_name_H-M   'P 1'
#
loop_
_entity.id
_entity.type
_entity.pdbx_description
1 polymer ?
#
loop_
_entity_poly.entity_id
_entity_poly.type
_entity_poly.pdbx_seq_one_letter_code
_entity_poly.pdbx_strand_id
1 'polypeptide(L)'
;MDIKETPEIYLEKLKKERFNEQVNTAYGIVQSEANPIMAKIGFDGDKNRLGWTLSNLAWIFDNYQAVEKVLEDAESIRKHFSYVVFCGMGGSGLSVQLVKDTFGEKGVKIYSLRTTDPKAIKEILDEISGFSGSLKEALEKTLVLAISKSGTTIETVSHKKYFEELYKKSALDIKKHMWVITDKGSPMDTGDYPQREIQLNGKGDIGGRFTAPTTNIFLLPLTIVAPERVKAVLTTAQEMNECKDIQLDIFLKLGAFLYYYAARQNKDKLTMFVPKELKSLPSWFEQLLEESLGKDGKGISLFYGEKLSAKELKPAAQNDRVFFRINLSGKKTEQELWKHLEANKYPLFEIEIKDINSIGGILLGLQRAVAAIGYLWDICFVNQPAVEGYKKATKEVMKVGGEVRVPKEWHYAGYKGLKLYYSPLCEAGIITESELKKESGNLDDAIAVYASILAVLHKKTKLEAVELTSYGRMSQGLNTILEQARYTIFTSGLKLPAKLGEGPDKNHSYHQNIEAGKDMWFSTYVMAESIEQPQALAFDENLLKAQAIGTMVSLLENKRRVVLLTVDKGLREAEQEVKEFFDKVFALLSTKKIIQGSEAGLPARLSAKPMAGKAGNMVTYDEFRRLDIKVARIIEVNLHPNADKLYLLKIDLGDNQRQIVAGIRNSYKPEELVGKQVAVITNLEPAVIRGVESNGMLLAASDENGLCVISPQREVKVGSIIK
;
A
#
# COMPACT_ATOMS: atom_id res chain seq x y z
N MET A 1 -4.87 1.30 47.61
CA MET A 1 -4.03 2.23 46.84
C MET A 1 -4.13 1.80 45.39
N ASP A 2 -4.90 2.52 44.56
CA ASP A 2 -4.88 2.30 43.11
C ASP A 2 -3.49 2.67 42.60
N ILE A 3 -2.67 1.67 42.33
CA ILE A 3 -1.42 1.86 41.60
C ILE A 3 -1.85 2.34 40.21
N LYS A 4 -1.59 3.62 39.88
CA LYS A 4 -1.84 4.14 38.53
C LYS A 4 -1.06 3.27 37.55
N GLU A 5 -1.77 2.50 36.73
CA GLU A 5 -1.12 1.68 35.72
C GLU A 5 -0.45 2.57 34.67
N THR A 6 0.78 2.21 34.31
CA THR A 6 1.58 2.87 33.26
C THR A 6 2.19 1.83 32.30
N PRO A 7 2.64 2.22 31.10
CA PRO A 7 3.35 1.32 30.18
C PRO A 7 4.53 0.57 30.85
N GLU A 8 5.24 1.23 31.76
CA GLU A 8 6.41 0.70 32.46
C GLU A 8 6.07 -0.54 33.30
N ILE A 9 4.86 -0.62 33.88
CA ILE A 9 4.40 -1.80 34.63
C ILE A 9 4.36 -3.03 33.73
N TYR A 10 3.89 -2.87 32.48
CA TYR A 10 3.80 -3.98 31.53
C TYR A 10 5.16 -4.38 30.98
N LEU A 11 6.08 -3.43 30.84
CA LEU A 11 7.47 -3.73 30.51
C LEU A 11 8.17 -4.51 31.65
N GLU A 12 7.97 -4.09 32.91
CA GLU A 12 8.47 -4.82 34.08
C GLU A 12 7.86 -6.22 34.19
N LYS A 13 6.58 -6.38 33.85
CA LYS A 13 5.94 -7.70 33.77
C LYS A 13 6.64 -8.60 32.73
N LEU A 14 6.83 -8.11 31.51
CA LEU A 14 7.53 -8.86 30.45
C LEU A 14 8.96 -9.25 30.86
N LYS A 15 9.66 -8.35 31.57
CA LYS A 15 10.99 -8.61 32.13
C LYS A 15 10.97 -9.69 33.21
N LYS A 16 10.11 -9.55 34.22
CA LYS A 16 9.98 -10.50 35.34
C LYS A 16 9.63 -11.90 34.84
N GLU A 17 8.79 -11.97 33.80
CA GLU A 17 8.36 -13.23 33.19
C GLU A 17 9.33 -13.72 32.11
N ARG A 18 10.46 -13.03 31.87
CA ARG A 18 11.51 -13.45 30.91
C ARG A 18 10.97 -13.69 29.50
N PHE A 19 10.07 -12.83 29.03
CA PHE A 19 9.36 -12.98 27.76
C PHE A 19 10.29 -13.26 26.56
N ASN A 20 11.35 -12.47 26.38
CA ASN A 20 12.29 -12.65 25.27
C ASN A 20 12.95 -14.03 25.29
N GLU A 21 13.31 -14.52 26.47
CA GLU A 21 13.91 -15.85 26.59
C GLU A 21 12.91 -16.94 26.24
N GLN A 22 11.67 -16.85 26.74
CA GLN A 22 10.62 -17.82 26.43
C GLN A 22 10.31 -17.89 24.92
N VAL A 23 10.26 -16.74 24.24
CA VAL A 23 10.03 -16.69 22.78
C VAL A 23 11.22 -17.29 22.01
N ASN A 24 12.45 -16.99 22.43
CA ASN A 24 13.65 -17.51 21.78
C ASN A 24 13.89 -19.01 22.03
N THR A 25 13.55 -19.53 23.22
CA THR A 25 13.69 -20.97 23.55
C THR A 25 12.61 -21.82 22.90
N ALA A 26 11.47 -21.23 22.55
CA ALA A 26 10.43 -21.91 21.78
C ALA A 26 10.79 -22.07 20.29
N TYR A 27 11.96 -21.60 19.86
CA TYR A 27 12.48 -21.81 18.51
C TYR A 27 12.84 -23.29 18.26
N GLY A 28 12.26 -23.89 17.21
CA GLY A 28 12.64 -25.23 16.74
C GLY A 28 12.19 -26.41 17.60
N ILE A 29 11.33 -26.20 18.60
CA ILE A 29 10.76 -27.26 19.45
C ILE A 29 9.32 -27.62 19.04
N VAL A 30 8.83 -28.79 19.45
CA VAL A 30 7.43 -29.20 19.26
C VAL A 30 6.52 -28.70 20.39
N GLN A 31 5.19 -28.68 20.16
CA GLN A 31 4.24 -28.07 21.10
C GLN A 31 4.29 -28.67 22.51
N SER A 32 4.49 -30.00 22.63
CA SER A 32 4.58 -30.70 23.92
C SER A 32 5.83 -30.34 24.74
N GLU A 33 6.86 -29.80 24.09
CA GLU A 33 8.11 -29.37 24.73
C GLU A 33 8.08 -27.88 25.11
N ALA A 34 7.14 -27.11 24.55
CA ALA A 34 6.98 -25.70 24.84
C ALA A 34 6.33 -25.49 26.21
N ASN A 35 6.76 -24.43 26.91
CA ASN A 35 6.03 -23.95 28.09
C ASN A 35 4.55 -23.70 27.71
N PRO A 36 3.57 -24.10 28.55
CA PRO A 36 2.14 -23.92 28.32
C PRO A 36 1.72 -22.57 27.71
N ILE A 37 2.33 -21.46 28.12
CA ILE A 37 2.00 -20.15 27.56
C ILE A 37 2.40 -20.05 26.09
N MET A 38 3.65 -20.41 25.75
CA MET A 38 4.14 -20.37 24.37
C MET A 38 3.42 -21.37 23.48
N ALA A 39 3.11 -22.56 23.99
CA ALA A 39 2.30 -23.57 23.30
C ALA A 39 0.91 -23.03 22.89
N LYS A 40 0.34 -22.13 23.69
CA LYS A 40 -0.95 -21.50 23.43
C LYS A 40 -0.87 -20.34 22.44
N ILE A 41 0.12 -19.46 22.59
CA ILE A 41 0.14 -18.19 21.85
C ILE A 41 0.99 -18.21 20.57
N GLY A 42 1.97 -19.11 20.48
CA GLY A 42 2.99 -19.18 19.43
C GLY A 42 2.84 -20.36 18.47
N PHE A 43 1.77 -21.15 18.62
CA PHE A 43 1.47 -22.30 17.76
C PHE A 43 0.11 -22.11 17.05
N ASP A 44 0.03 -22.60 15.82
CA ASP A 44 -1.19 -22.70 15.03
C ASP A 44 -1.60 -24.17 14.93
N GLY A 45 -2.48 -24.60 15.83
CA GLY A 45 -2.68 -26.03 16.11
C GLY A 45 -1.43 -26.60 16.78
N ASP A 46 -0.83 -27.60 16.15
CA ASP A 46 0.42 -28.26 16.56
C ASP A 46 1.68 -27.64 15.91
N LYS A 47 1.50 -26.71 14.96
CA LYS A 47 2.60 -26.14 14.18
C LYS A 47 3.24 -24.96 14.89
N ASN A 48 4.53 -25.08 15.18
CA ASN A 48 5.35 -23.98 15.68
C ASN A 48 5.40 -22.83 14.65
N ARG A 49 5.23 -21.59 15.11
CA ARG A 49 5.28 -20.36 14.30
C ARG A 49 6.27 -19.31 14.83
N LEU A 50 7.17 -19.70 15.73
CA LEU A 50 8.16 -18.85 16.40
C LEU A 50 9.56 -18.90 15.73
N GLY A 51 9.65 -19.37 14.49
CA GLY A 51 10.90 -19.45 13.73
C GLY A 51 11.57 -18.11 13.38
N TRP A 52 10.89 -16.98 13.55
CA TRP A 52 11.31 -15.66 13.04
C TRP A 52 12.29 -14.91 13.96
N THR A 53 12.58 -15.47 15.12
CA THR A 53 13.30 -14.82 16.23
C THR A 53 14.79 -14.57 15.95
N LEU A 54 15.47 -13.92 16.91
CA LEU A 54 16.92 -13.73 16.86
C LEU A 54 17.71 -15.03 16.70
N SER A 55 17.18 -16.16 17.18
CA SER A 55 17.79 -17.47 17.00
C SER A 55 17.95 -17.86 15.53
N ASN A 56 16.98 -17.49 14.67
CA ASN A 56 17.11 -17.72 13.23
C ASN A 56 18.12 -16.77 12.59
N LEU A 57 18.17 -15.52 13.05
CA LEU A 57 19.18 -14.57 12.56
C LEU A 57 20.60 -15.01 12.94
N ALA A 58 20.81 -15.51 14.16
CA ALA A 58 22.08 -16.11 14.58
C ALA A 58 22.44 -17.31 13.69
N TRP A 59 21.48 -18.21 13.44
CA TRP A 59 21.69 -19.32 12.51
C TRP A 59 22.10 -18.85 11.10
N ILE A 60 21.50 -17.77 10.58
CA ILE A 60 21.86 -17.19 9.28
C ILE A 60 23.32 -16.71 9.28
N PHE A 61 23.77 -16.04 10.33
CA PHE A 61 25.17 -15.59 10.43
C PHE A 61 26.15 -16.77 10.54
N ASP A 62 25.80 -17.80 11.30
CA ASP A 62 26.60 -19.03 11.41
C ASP A 62 26.62 -19.84 10.10
N ASN A 63 25.60 -19.68 9.25
CA ASN A 63 25.41 -20.40 7.99
C ASN A 63 25.34 -19.45 6.79
N TYR A 64 26.21 -18.44 6.76
CA TYR A 64 26.12 -17.35 5.77
C TYR A 64 26.18 -17.83 4.30
N GLN A 65 26.74 -19.01 4.03
CA GLN A 65 26.66 -19.70 2.72
C GLN A 65 25.22 -19.81 2.17
N ALA A 66 24.22 -19.92 3.06
CA ALA A 66 22.82 -19.95 2.65
C ALA A 66 22.39 -18.60 2.06
N VAL A 67 22.92 -17.48 2.55
CA VAL A 67 22.69 -16.13 1.99
C VAL A 67 23.48 -15.95 0.69
N GLU A 68 24.70 -16.49 0.60
CA GLU A 68 25.50 -16.48 -0.63
C GLU A 68 24.77 -17.15 -1.79
N LYS A 69 24.08 -18.28 -1.53
CA LYS A 69 23.21 -18.92 -2.52
C LYS A 69 22.08 -18.01 -3.03
N VAL A 70 21.47 -17.19 -2.15
CA VAL A 70 20.44 -16.23 -2.56
C VAL A 70 21.04 -15.07 -3.39
N LEU A 71 22.30 -14.70 -3.11
CA LEU A 71 23.03 -13.72 -3.91
C LEU A 71 23.36 -14.28 -5.31
N GLU A 72 23.77 -15.54 -5.40
CA GLU A 72 24.01 -16.25 -6.68
C GLU A 72 22.72 -16.35 -7.50
N ASP A 73 21.60 -16.71 -6.85
CA ASP A 73 20.28 -16.74 -7.49
C ASP A 73 19.91 -15.38 -8.06
N ALA A 74 20.07 -14.32 -7.27
CA ALA A 74 19.77 -12.96 -7.70
C ALA A 74 20.71 -12.47 -8.82
N GLU A 75 21.98 -12.88 -8.81
CA GLU A 75 22.91 -12.60 -9.90
C GLU A 75 22.47 -13.29 -11.19
N SER A 76 22.09 -14.56 -11.11
CA SER A 76 21.52 -15.30 -12.24
C SER A 76 20.28 -14.60 -12.78
N ILE A 77 19.38 -14.14 -11.89
CA ILE A 77 18.19 -13.38 -12.30
C ILE A 77 18.57 -12.11 -13.06
N ARG A 78 19.46 -11.28 -12.49
CA ARG A 78 19.93 -10.03 -13.12
C ARG A 78 20.59 -10.25 -14.48
N LYS A 79 21.25 -11.40 -14.68
CA LYS A 79 21.93 -11.72 -15.93
C LYS A 79 20.96 -12.11 -17.06
N HIS A 80 19.86 -12.78 -16.72
CA HIS A 80 18.98 -13.41 -17.71
C HIS A 80 17.65 -12.66 -17.93
N PHE A 81 17.18 -11.92 -16.92
CA PHE A 81 15.86 -11.28 -16.95
C PHE A 81 15.95 -9.77 -16.73
N SER A 82 15.03 -9.05 -17.37
CA SER A 82 14.82 -7.60 -17.17
C SER A 82 13.62 -7.33 -16.26
N TYR A 83 12.70 -8.29 -16.16
CA TYR A 83 11.47 -8.18 -15.40
C TYR A 83 11.28 -9.40 -14.50
N VAL A 84 10.81 -9.18 -13.27
CA VAL A 84 10.44 -10.25 -12.34
C VAL A 84 9.05 -9.99 -11.78
N VAL A 85 8.13 -10.92 -11.94
CA VAL A 85 6.76 -10.85 -11.43
C VAL A 85 6.59 -11.80 -10.24
N PHE A 86 6.57 -11.22 -9.04
CA PHE A 86 6.31 -11.93 -7.79
C PHE A 86 4.80 -12.11 -7.63
N CYS A 87 4.32 -13.34 -7.77
CA CYS A 87 2.92 -13.73 -7.56
C CYS A 87 2.75 -14.26 -6.14
N GLY A 88 2.18 -13.47 -5.23
CA GLY A 88 2.02 -13.87 -3.83
C GLY A 88 1.14 -12.91 -3.03
N MET A 89 0.27 -13.46 -2.18
CA MET A 89 -0.66 -12.67 -1.35
C MET A 89 -0.10 -12.39 0.04
N GLY A 90 -0.61 -11.33 0.69
CA GLY A 90 -0.26 -10.97 2.06
C GLY A 90 1.25 -10.79 2.25
N GLY A 91 1.82 -11.43 3.29
CA GLY A 91 3.24 -11.31 3.63
C GLY A 91 4.18 -11.68 2.47
N SER A 92 3.78 -12.61 1.61
CA SER A 92 4.56 -13.04 0.43
C SER A 92 4.70 -11.95 -0.64
N GLY A 93 3.81 -10.95 -0.66
CA GLY A 93 3.87 -9.84 -1.60
C GLY A 93 4.19 -8.49 -0.95
N LEU A 94 3.75 -8.25 0.29
CA LEU A 94 3.96 -6.98 1.01
C LEU A 94 5.45 -6.72 1.25
N SER A 95 6.23 -7.76 1.56
CA SER A 95 7.68 -7.63 1.71
C SER A 95 8.39 -7.27 0.40
N VAL A 96 7.92 -7.81 -0.73
CA VAL A 96 8.45 -7.45 -2.07
C VAL A 96 8.21 -5.97 -2.35
N GLN A 97 6.99 -5.49 -2.11
CA GLN A 97 6.63 -4.08 -2.31
C GLN A 97 7.43 -3.16 -1.38
N LEU A 98 7.60 -3.56 -0.11
CA LEU A 98 8.42 -2.82 0.85
C LEU A 98 9.87 -2.67 0.36
N VAL A 99 10.49 -3.76 -0.09
CA VAL A 99 11.86 -3.73 -0.61
C VAL A 99 11.95 -2.82 -1.84
N LYS A 100 11.03 -2.99 -2.80
CA LYS A 100 10.96 -2.16 -4.01
C LYS A 100 10.92 -0.67 -3.67
N ASP A 101 10.03 -0.27 -2.78
CA ASP A 101 9.84 1.14 -2.43
C ASP A 101 10.99 1.71 -1.56
N THR A 102 11.65 0.87 -0.77
CA THR A 102 12.73 1.29 0.14
C THR A 102 14.06 1.45 -0.60
N PHE A 103 14.40 0.51 -1.49
CA PHE A 103 15.72 0.45 -2.13
C PHE A 103 15.70 0.86 -3.61
N GLY A 104 14.51 0.99 -4.20
CA GLY A 104 14.34 1.25 -5.61
C GLY A 104 14.64 0.03 -6.48
N GLU A 105 14.74 0.27 -7.78
CA GLU A 105 14.99 -0.76 -8.79
C GLU A 105 16.19 -0.33 -9.64
N LYS A 106 17.17 -1.22 -9.84
CA LYS A 106 18.34 -0.99 -10.70
C LYS A 106 18.56 -2.19 -11.61
N GLY A 107 18.48 -1.96 -12.92
CA GLY A 107 18.67 -3.00 -13.95
C GLY A 107 17.46 -3.92 -14.14
N VAL A 108 16.95 -4.52 -13.06
CA VAL A 108 15.78 -5.40 -13.09
C VAL A 108 14.57 -4.69 -12.48
N LYS A 109 13.45 -4.69 -13.21
CA LYS A 109 12.14 -4.24 -12.70
C LYS A 109 11.43 -5.39 -12.00
N ILE A 110 10.91 -5.12 -10.81
CA ILE A 110 10.18 -6.09 -9.99
C ILE A 110 8.71 -5.67 -9.81
N TYR A 111 7.82 -6.64 -9.95
CA TYR A 111 6.37 -6.46 -9.82
C TYR A 111 5.86 -7.32 -8.67
N SER A 112 5.11 -6.71 -7.75
CA SER A 112 4.41 -7.44 -6.70
C SER A 112 2.94 -7.61 -7.09
N LEU A 113 2.60 -8.77 -7.65
CA LEU A 113 1.25 -9.12 -8.10
C LEU A 113 0.48 -9.76 -6.93
N ARG A 114 -0.37 -8.95 -6.30
CA ARG A 114 -1.08 -9.27 -5.04
C ARG A 114 -2.59 -9.14 -5.14
N THR A 115 -3.12 -9.30 -6.35
CA THR A 115 -4.55 -9.16 -6.63
C THR A 115 -4.96 -10.14 -7.71
N THR A 116 -6.24 -10.51 -7.69
CA THR A 116 -6.89 -11.32 -8.73
C THR A 116 -7.57 -10.46 -9.78
N ASP A 117 -7.41 -9.13 -9.72
CA ASP A 117 -7.91 -8.25 -10.76
C ASP A 117 -7.13 -8.45 -12.08
N PRO A 118 -7.78 -8.90 -13.16
CA PRO A 118 -7.20 -8.99 -14.50
C PRO A 118 -6.50 -7.70 -14.95
N LYS A 119 -6.97 -6.52 -14.53
CA LYS A 119 -6.38 -5.24 -14.88
C LYS A 119 -4.94 -5.09 -14.37
N ALA A 120 -4.62 -5.63 -13.19
CA ALA A 120 -3.25 -5.56 -12.67
C ALA A 120 -2.29 -6.37 -13.53
N ILE A 121 -2.72 -7.53 -14.04
CA ILE A 121 -1.95 -8.34 -15.00
C ILE A 121 -1.81 -7.56 -16.31
N LYS A 122 -2.90 -6.99 -16.82
CA LYS A 122 -2.89 -6.17 -18.04
C LYS A 122 -1.89 -5.01 -17.94
N GLU A 123 -1.90 -4.25 -16.85
CA GLU A 123 -0.98 -3.13 -16.60
C GLU A 123 0.48 -3.59 -16.65
N ILE A 124 0.81 -4.72 -16.00
CA ILE A 124 2.16 -5.28 -16.03
C ILE A 124 2.54 -5.66 -17.47
N LEU A 125 1.69 -6.41 -18.17
CA LEU A 125 1.96 -6.89 -19.53
C LEU A 125 2.10 -5.73 -20.53
N ASP A 126 1.25 -4.71 -20.44
CA ASP A 126 1.33 -3.52 -21.28
C ASP A 126 2.62 -2.74 -21.02
N GLU A 127 3.02 -2.58 -19.75
CA GLU A 127 4.24 -1.85 -19.39
C GLU A 127 5.49 -2.57 -19.92
N ILE A 128 5.63 -3.88 -19.68
CA ILE A 128 6.81 -4.64 -20.13
C ILE A 128 6.88 -4.73 -21.66
N SER A 129 5.73 -4.84 -22.33
CA SER A 129 5.64 -4.84 -23.79
C SER A 129 6.03 -3.48 -24.36
N GLY A 130 5.59 -2.39 -23.74
CA GLY A 130 5.93 -1.03 -24.14
C GLY A 130 7.43 -0.76 -24.11
N PHE A 131 8.17 -1.35 -23.16
CA PHE A 131 9.63 -1.24 -23.12
C PHE A 131 10.34 -2.17 -24.11
N SER A 132 9.78 -3.35 -24.38
CA SER A 132 10.43 -4.38 -25.19
C SER A 132 10.09 -4.29 -26.67
N GLY A 133 9.04 -3.56 -27.05
CA GLY A 133 8.54 -3.45 -28.43
C GLY A 133 7.44 -4.46 -28.76
N SER A 134 7.52 -5.67 -28.21
CA SER A 134 6.46 -6.68 -28.31
C SER A 134 6.28 -7.49 -27.02
N LEU A 135 5.09 -8.09 -26.86
CA LEU A 135 4.81 -8.95 -25.71
C LEU A 135 5.72 -10.19 -25.66
N LYS A 136 6.01 -10.80 -26.80
CA LYS A 136 6.85 -12.00 -26.84
C LYS A 136 8.28 -11.71 -26.36
N GLU A 137 8.89 -10.64 -26.85
CA GLU A 137 10.23 -10.20 -26.40
C GLU A 137 10.24 -9.84 -24.91
N ALA A 138 9.16 -9.21 -24.43
CA ALA A 138 9.02 -8.93 -23.01
C ALA A 138 8.95 -10.21 -22.16
N LEU A 139 8.18 -11.22 -22.58
CA LEU A 139 8.06 -12.51 -21.88
C LEU A 139 9.37 -13.30 -21.89
N GLU A 140 10.16 -13.23 -22.98
CA GLU A 140 11.52 -13.81 -23.06
C GLU A 140 12.49 -13.17 -22.05
N LYS A 141 12.20 -11.97 -21.56
CA LYS A 141 12.98 -11.26 -20.53
C LYS A 141 12.31 -11.23 -19.17
N THR A 142 11.22 -11.98 -18.98
CA THR A 142 10.45 -12.00 -17.74
C THR A 142 10.63 -13.32 -16.99
N LEU A 143 10.82 -13.22 -15.68
CA LEU A 143 10.75 -14.31 -14.72
C LEU A 143 9.48 -14.18 -13.88
N VAL A 144 8.73 -15.26 -13.73
CA VAL A 144 7.58 -15.36 -12.83
C VAL A 144 8.00 -16.13 -11.58
N LEU A 145 7.76 -15.56 -10.40
CA LEU A 145 8.00 -16.20 -9.12
C LEU A 145 6.66 -16.51 -8.46
N ALA A 146 6.26 -17.77 -8.41
CA ALA A 146 5.05 -18.20 -7.71
C ALA A 146 5.36 -18.47 -6.24
N ILE A 147 4.71 -17.74 -5.33
CA ILE A 147 5.06 -17.71 -3.91
C ILE A 147 3.85 -18.04 -3.06
N SER A 148 3.91 -19.16 -2.34
CA SER A 148 2.88 -19.57 -1.40
C SER A 148 3.44 -20.58 -0.42
N LYS A 149 3.34 -20.31 0.88
CA LYS A 149 3.77 -21.28 1.91
C LYS A 149 3.05 -22.61 1.82
N SER A 150 1.72 -22.57 1.71
CA SER A 150 0.89 -23.77 1.72
C SER A 150 0.79 -24.46 0.35
N GLY A 151 1.30 -23.84 -0.71
CA GLY A 151 1.10 -24.31 -2.08
C GLY A 151 -0.37 -24.28 -2.55
N THR A 152 -1.29 -23.66 -1.79
CA THR A 152 -2.75 -23.75 -2.02
C THR A 152 -3.47 -22.41 -2.03
N THR A 153 -2.76 -21.29 -1.88
CA THR A 153 -3.33 -19.93 -1.99
C THR A 153 -3.95 -19.75 -3.38
N ILE A 154 -5.28 -19.58 -3.46
CA ILE A 154 -6.02 -19.65 -4.72
C ILE A 154 -5.59 -18.58 -5.72
N GLU A 155 -5.23 -17.39 -5.23
CA GLU A 155 -4.73 -16.28 -6.03
C GLU A 155 -3.40 -16.65 -6.71
N THR A 156 -2.41 -17.09 -5.92
CA THR A 156 -1.11 -17.54 -6.44
C THR A 156 -1.27 -18.72 -7.41
N VAL A 157 -2.13 -19.70 -7.09
CA VAL A 157 -2.41 -20.84 -7.96
C VAL A 157 -3.01 -20.37 -9.29
N SER A 158 -3.90 -19.37 -9.26
CA SER A 158 -4.53 -18.81 -10.46
C SER A 158 -3.54 -18.03 -11.31
N HIS A 159 -2.65 -17.23 -10.69
CA HIS A 159 -1.56 -16.55 -11.40
C HIS A 159 -0.62 -17.54 -12.07
N LYS A 160 -0.19 -18.59 -11.35
CA LYS A 160 0.68 -19.64 -11.91
C LYS A 160 0.05 -20.27 -13.16
N LYS A 161 -1.22 -20.70 -13.07
CA LYS A 161 -1.96 -21.28 -14.20
C LYS A 161 -2.06 -20.31 -15.38
N TYR A 162 -2.34 -19.03 -15.10
CA TYR A 162 -2.43 -18.01 -16.12
C TYR A 162 -1.10 -17.83 -16.87
N PHE A 163 0.02 -17.70 -16.15
CA PHE A 163 1.33 -17.55 -16.79
C PHE A 163 1.77 -18.81 -17.55
N GLU A 164 1.44 -20.01 -17.06
CA GLU A 164 1.67 -21.26 -17.81
C GLU A 164 0.98 -21.23 -19.18
N GLU A 165 -0.30 -20.86 -19.24
CA GLU A 165 -1.05 -20.76 -20.49
C GLU A 165 -0.61 -19.57 -21.36
N LEU A 166 -0.23 -18.44 -20.76
CA LEU A 166 0.27 -17.27 -21.50
C LEU A 166 1.58 -17.57 -22.22
N TYR A 167 2.53 -18.22 -21.54
CA TYR A 167 3.81 -18.60 -22.14
C TYR A 167 3.63 -19.65 -23.22
N LYS A 168 2.76 -20.65 -22.99
CA LYS A 168 2.39 -21.65 -24.00
C LYS A 168 1.78 -21.00 -25.25
N LYS A 169 0.84 -20.07 -25.10
CA LYS A 169 0.27 -19.30 -26.24
C LYS A 169 1.31 -18.44 -26.96
N SER A 170 2.34 -18.00 -26.25
CA SER A 170 3.45 -17.22 -26.81
C SER A 170 4.56 -18.08 -27.40
N ALA A 171 4.38 -19.41 -27.44
CA ALA A 171 5.37 -20.40 -27.88
C ALA A 171 6.71 -20.30 -27.12
N LEU A 172 6.64 -20.05 -25.80
CA LEU A 172 7.78 -19.98 -24.89
C LEU A 172 7.71 -21.11 -23.85
N ASP A 173 8.88 -21.65 -23.49
CA ASP A 173 8.99 -22.68 -22.47
C ASP A 173 8.96 -22.08 -21.05
N ILE A 174 7.79 -22.13 -20.40
CA ILE A 174 7.59 -21.59 -19.05
C ILE A 174 8.59 -22.16 -18.02
N LYS A 175 9.14 -23.36 -18.20
CA LYS A 175 10.10 -23.95 -17.25
C LYS A 175 11.40 -23.16 -17.14
N LYS A 176 11.74 -22.36 -18.16
CA LYS A 176 12.88 -21.42 -18.15
C LYS A 176 12.55 -20.07 -17.52
N HIS A 177 11.28 -19.77 -17.32
CA HIS A 177 10.75 -18.46 -16.94
C HIS A 177 9.90 -18.48 -15.67
N MET A 178 9.86 -19.60 -14.94
CA MET A 178 9.11 -19.68 -13.70
C MET A 178 9.88 -20.42 -12.62
N TRP A 179 10.00 -19.80 -11.44
CA TRP A 179 10.44 -20.48 -10.22
C TRP A 179 9.32 -20.50 -9.19
N VAL A 180 9.43 -21.43 -8.25
CA VAL A 180 8.47 -21.59 -7.16
C VAL A 180 9.20 -21.40 -5.82
N ILE A 181 8.59 -20.62 -4.93
CA ILE A 181 9.05 -20.42 -3.55
C ILE A 181 7.95 -20.89 -2.61
N THR A 182 8.17 -22.03 -1.96
CA THR A 182 7.17 -22.72 -1.15
C THR A 182 7.83 -23.53 -0.02
N ASP A 183 7.04 -24.08 0.90
CA ASP A 183 7.54 -25.06 1.86
C ASP A 183 7.64 -26.44 1.20
N LYS A 184 8.64 -27.22 1.63
CA LYS A 184 8.80 -28.63 1.27
C LYS A 184 7.52 -29.45 1.47
N GLY A 185 7.17 -30.28 0.50
CA GLY A 185 6.01 -31.16 0.52
C GLY A 185 4.66 -30.47 0.30
N SER A 186 4.65 -29.16 0.03
CA SER A 186 3.45 -28.45 -0.42
C SER A 186 3.02 -28.91 -1.82
N PRO A 187 1.75 -28.72 -2.24
CA PRO A 187 1.31 -29.06 -3.60
C PRO A 187 2.02 -28.31 -4.73
N MET A 188 2.74 -27.22 -4.44
CA MET A 188 3.57 -26.52 -5.44
C MET A 188 5.03 -27.01 -5.46
N ASP A 189 5.47 -27.77 -4.45
CA ASP A 189 6.79 -28.39 -4.38
C ASP A 189 6.86 -29.57 -5.35
N THR A 190 6.97 -29.23 -6.63
CA THR A 190 7.00 -30.14 -7.76
C THR A 190 8.36 -30.00 -8.47
N GLY A 191 8.94 -31.12 -8.91
CA GLY A 191 10.24 -31.12 -9.59
C GLY A 191 10.25 -30.48 -10.98
N ASP A 192 9.12 -29.91 -11.43
CA ASP A 192 8.96 -29.33 -12.75
C ASP A 192 9.55 -27.93 -12.91
N TYR A 193 9.79 -27.23 -11.80
CA TYR A 193 10.30 -25.85 -11.75
C TYR A 193 11.49 -25.75 -10.79
N PRO A 194 12.42 -24.79 -10.97
CA PRO A 194 13.38 -24.45 -9.94
C PRO A 194 12.67 -24.08 -8.62
N GLN A 195 12.95 -24.86 -7.58
CA GLN A 195 12.37 -24.69 -6.25
C GLN A 195 13.31 -23.92 -5.32
N ARG A 196 12.75 -23.03 -4.50
CA ARG A 196 13.44 -22.44 -3.35
C ARG A 196 12.56 -22.58 -2.11
N GLU A 197 13.18 -22.95 -1.00
CA GLU A 197 12.50 -22.93 0.30
C GLU A 197 12.18 -21.49 0.70
N ILE A 198 11.07 -21.27 1.38
CA ILE A 198 10.79 -19.97 1.99
C ILE A 198 11.90 -19.63 3.00
N GLN A 199 12.19 -20.55 3.91
CA GLN A 199 13.20 -20.36 4.94
C GLN A 199 14.54 -20.93 4.52
N LEU A 200 15.62 -20.20 4.80
CA LEU A 200 16.97 -20.65 4.46
C LEU A 200 17.38 -21.95 5.18
N ASN A 201 16.79 -22.21 6.36
CA ASN A 201 17.03 -23.40 7.16
C ASN A 201 16.05 -24.56 6.86
N GLY A 202 15.06 -24.36 5.98
CA GLY A 202 14.05 -25.37 5.61
C GLY A 202 13.09 -25.81 6.71
N LYS A 203 13.00 -25.11 7.86
CA LYS A 203 12.23 -25.59 9.02
C LYS A 203 10.70 -25.45 8.92
N GLY A 204 10.18 -24.56 8.07
CA GLY A 204 8.73 -24.37 7.90
C GLY A 204 7.98 -23.76 9.12
N ASP A 205 8.68 -23.37 10.18
CA ASP A 205 8.17 -22.85 11.46
C ASP A 205 8.02 -21.30 11.54
N ILE A 206 8.05 -20.57 10.43
CA ILE A 206 7.81 -19.11 10.36
C ILE A 206 6.43 -18.86 9.75
N GLY A 207 5.55 -18.18 10.48
CA GLY A 207 4.23 -17.76 9.95
C GLY A 207 4.36 -16.78 8.76
N GLY A 208 3.39 -16.79 7.84
CA GLY A 208 3.48 -16.01 6.58
C GLY A 208 3.75 -14.50 6.77
N ARG A 209 3.10 -13.86 7.74
CA ARG A 209 3.32 -12.44 8.09
C ARG A 209 4.58 -12.16 8.93
N PHE A 210 5.31 -13.21 9.33
CA PHE A 210 6.56 -13.13 10.11
C PHE A 210 7.81 -13.45 9.26
N THR A 211 7.67 -13.47 7.94
CA THR A 211 8.73 -13.92 7.00
C THR A 211 9.87 -12.93 6.80
N ALA A 212 9.65 -11.63 6.98
CA ALA A 212 10.72 -10.64 6.86
C ALA A 212 11.45 -10.44 8.20
N PRO A 213 12.75 -10.11 8.22
CA PRO A 213 13.65 -9.94 7.08
C PRO A 213 14.43 -11.22 6.71
N THR A 214 14.19 -12.35 7.36
CA THR A 214 15.12 -13.50 7.41
C THR A 214 14.82 -14.64 6.43
N THR A 215 13.85 -14.49 5.54
CA THR A 215 13.44 -15.52 4.57
C THR A 215 13.61 -15.06 3.13
N ASN A 216 13.54 -15.98 2.17
CA ASN A 216 13.61 -15.69 0.73
C ASN A 216 12.52 -14.74 0.24
N ILE A 217 11.41 -14.60 0.98
CA ILE A 217 10.34 -13.63 0.68
C ILE A 217 10.85 -12.19 0.73
N PHE A 218 11.79 -11.90 1.63
CA PHE A 218 12.40 -10.58 1.77
C PHE A 218 13.81 -10.53 1.18
N LEU A 219 14.61 -11.58 1.39
CA LEU A 219 16.01 -11.60 0.97
C LEU A 219 16.17 -11.65 -0.54
N LEU A 220 15.38 -12.46 -1.27
CA LEU A 220 15.51 -12.54 -2.73
C LEU A 220 15.21 -11.21 -3.45
N PRO A 221 14.09 -10.50 -3.21
CA PRO A 221 13.89 -9.19 -3.83
C PRO A 221 14.97 -8.20 -3.39
N LEU A 222 15.44 -8.25 -2.13
CA LEU A 222 16.52 -7.36 -1.65
C LEU A 222 17.84 -7.64 -2.36
N THR A 223 18.23 -8.90 -2.48
CA THR A 223 19.47 -9.30 -3.16
C THR A 223 19.40 -8.98 -4.65
N ILE A 224 18.22 -9.00 -5.28
CA ILE A 224 18.03 -8.57 -6.67
C ILE A 224 18.32 -7.07 -6.83
N VAL A 225 17.71 -6.21 -6.01
CA VAL A 225 17.74 -4.75 -6.22
C VAL A 225 18.88 -4.02 -5.52
N ALA A 226 19.40 -4.57 -4.42
CA ALA A 226 20.45 -3.96 -3.60
C ALA A 226 21.33 -5.05 -2.91
N PRO A 227 22.03 -5.91 -3.68
CA PRO A 227 22.86 -6.98 -3.13
C PRO A 227 23.91 -6.49 -2.14
N GLU A 228 24.46 -5.29 -2.35
CA GLU A 228 25.47 -4.68 -1.49
C GLU A 228 24.96 -4.35 -0.07
N ARG A 229 23.65 -4.28 0.12
CA ARG A 229 23.02 -3.88 1.39
C ARG A 229 22.59 -5.06 2.26
N VAL A 230 22.56 -6.28 1.72
CA VAL A 230 22.02 -7.47 2.38
C VAL A 230 22.68 -7.69 3.74
N LYS A 231 24.01 -7.66 3.79
CA LYS A 231 24.77 -7.82 5.04
C LYS A 231 24.43 -6.71 6.04
N ALA A 232 24.40 -5.46 5.61
CA ALA A 232 24.08 -4.33 6.48
C ALA A 232 22.65 -4.43 7.05
N VAL A 233 21.66 -4.84 6.23
CA VAL A 233 20.27 -5.01 6.66
C VAL A 233 20.13 -6.13 7.70
N LEU A 234 20.85 -7.24 7.53
CA LEU A 234 20.86 -8.34 8.51
C LEU A 234 21.60 -7.95 9.79
N THR A 235 22.73 -7.24 9.68
CA THR A 235 23.50 -6.79 10.84
C THR A 235 22.71 -5.79 11.68
N THR A 236 22.08 -4.78 11.07
CA THR A 236 21.21 -3.85 11.81
C THR A 236 19.99 -4.57 12.40
N ALA A 237 19.50 -5.64 11.74
CA ALA A 237 18.44 -6.47 12.29
C ALA A 237 18.84 -7.11 13.62
N GLN A 238 20.07 -7.59 13.71
CA GLN A 238 20.63 -8.14 14.94
C GLN A 238 20.86 -7.04 15.97
N GLU A 239 21.60 -5.99 15.63
CA GLU A 239 22.00 -4.92 16.55
C GLU A 239 20.81 -4.22 17.22
N MET A 240 19.74 -3.95 16.47
CA MET A 240 18.55 -3.27 17.01
C MET A 240 17.69 -4.18 17.90
N ASN A 241 17.86 -5.49 17.81
CA ASN A 241 17.01 -6.45 18.49
C ASN A 241 17.75 -7.23 19.59
N GLU A 242 19.07 -7.32 19.55
CA GLU A 242 19.89 -7.95 20.57
C GLU A 242 20.02 -7.02 21.79
N CYS A 243 18.97 -7.01 22.62
CA CYS A 243 18.92 -6.18 23.83
C CYS A 243 19.04 -7.03 25.09
N LYS A 244 20.16 -6.91 25.80
CA LYS A 244 20.40 -7.62 27.07
C LYS A 244 19.56 -7.05 28.23
N ASP A 245 19.33 -5.74 28.24
CA ASP A 245 18.46 -5.10 29.21
C ASP A 245 17.11 -4.77 28.58
N ILE A 246 16.09 -5.55 28.95
CA ILE A 246 14.70 -5.34 28.48
C ILE A 246 14.21 -3.91 28.76
N GLN A 247 14.73 -3.24 29.79
CA GLN A 247 14.39 -1.84 30.06
C GLN A 247 14.93 -0.85 29.03
N LEU A 248 15.82 -1.28 28.13
CA LEU A 248 16.32 -0.49 27.01
C LEU A 248 15.76 -0.96 25.66
N ASP A 249 15.01 -2.07 25.64
CA ASP A 249 14.43 -2.63 24.42
C ASP A 249 13.28 -1.75 23.91
N ILE A 250 13.56 -0.96 22.88
CA ILE A 250 12.62 0.02 22.32
C ILE A 250 11.36 -0.64 21.74
N PHE A 251 11.45 -1.88 21.28
CA PHE A 251 10.32 -2.58 20.68
C PHE A 251 9.43 -3.25 21.73
N LEU A 252 10.01 -3.73 22.84
CA LEU A 252 9.20 -4.14 23.99
C LEU A 252 8.55 -2.95 24.68
N LYS A 253 9.23 -1.80 24.75
CA LYS A 253 8.62 -0.52 25.16
C LYS A 253 7.44 -0.16 24.27
N LEU A 254 7.59 -0.25 22.96
CA LEU A 254 6.49 -0.02 22.02
C LEU A 254 5.35 -1.00 22.25
N GLY A 255 5.62 -2.29 22.40
CA GLY A 255 4.60 -3.32 22.68
C GLY A 255 3.83 -3.04 23.97
N ALA A 256 4.53 -2.77 25.07
CA ALA A 256 3.93 -2.43 26.36
C ALA A 256 3.11 -1.13 26.31
N PHE A 257 3.62 -0.11 25.59
CA PHE A 257 2.94 1.16 25.36
C PHE A 257 1.63 0.97 24.57
N LEU A 258 1.68 0.26 23.45
CA LEU A 258 0.50 -0.01 22.62
C LEU A 258 -0.54 -0.85 23.38
N TYR A 259 -0.10 -1.90 24.08
CA TYR A 259 -0.98 -2.71 24.93
C TYR A 259 -1.65 -1.85 26.01
N TYR A 260 -0.90 -1.01 26.73
CA TYR A 260 -1.45 -0.17 27.79
C TYR A 260 -2.56 0.74 27.27
N TYR A 261 -2.30 1.45 26.19
CA TYR A 261 -3.28 2.39 25.64
C TYR A 261 -4.51 1.67 25.09
N ALA A 262 -4.34 0.56 24.38
CA ALA A 262 -5.46 -0.20 23.84
C ALA A 262 -6.28 -0.87 24.96
N ALA A 263 -5.63 -1.59 25.87
CA ALA A 263 -6.29 -2.42 26.88
C ALA A 263 -6.81 -1.64 28.10
N ARG A 264 -6.16 -0.53 28.46
CA ARG A 264 -6.44 0.19 29.73
C ARG A 264 -6.96 1.59 29.52
N GLN A 265 -6.71 2.20 28.37
CA GLN A 265 -7.17 3.56 28.06
C GLN A 265 -8.20 3.62 26.92
N ASN A 266 -8.57 2.46 26.34
CA ASN A 266 -9.48 2.36 25.19
C ASN A 266 -9.02 3.22 23.99
N LYS A 267 -7.69 3.34 23.81
CA LYS A 267 -7.05 4.01 22.67
C LYS A 267 -6.34 2.96 21.81
N ASP A 268 -7.10 2.38 20.90
CA ASP A 268 -6.72 1.22 20.07
C ASP A 268 -6.55 1.57 18.58
N LYS A 269 -6.62 2.86 18.22
CA LYS A 269 -6.39 3.34 16.85
C LYS A 269 -4.97 3.89 16.71
N LEU A 270 -4.04 3.06 16.26
CA LEU A 270 -2.64 3.45 16.06
C LEU A 270 -2.48 4.24 14.77
N THR A 271 -2.02 5.48 14.84
CA THR A 271 -1.68 6.30 13.68
C THR A 271 -0.18 6.29 13.47
N MET A 272 0.28 5.84 12.31
CA MET A 272 1.71 5.67 12.02
C MET A 272 2.22 6.66 10.98
N PHE A 273 3.32 7.33 11.31
CA PHE A 273 4.04 8.24 10.42
C PHE A 273 5.44 7.70 10.13
N VAL A 274 5.81 7.66 8.85
CA VAL A 274 7.10 7.14 8.39
C VAL A 274 7.76 8.11 7.43
N PRO A 275 9.09 8.12 7.32
CA PRO A 275 9.77 8.86 6.26
C PRO A 275 9.36 8.32 4.89
N LYS A 276 9.46 9.14 3.84
CA LYS A 276 9.01 8.79 2.47
C LYS A 276 9.67 7.52 1.94
N GLU A 277 10.91 7.28 2.35
CA GLU A 277 11.73 6.11 2.03
C GLU A 277 11.11 4.82 2.57
N LEU A 278 10.29 4.89 3.61
CA LEU A 278 9.62 3.75 4.24
C LEU A 278 8.09 3.78 4.03
N LYS A 279 7.59 4.47 2.98
CA LYS A 279 6.15 4.67 2.73
C LYS A 279 5.31 3.39 2.70
N SER A 280 5.91 2.23 2.41
CA SER A 280 5.23 0.94 2.33
C SER A 280 5.33 0.11 3.62
N LEU A 281 6.13 0.55 4.60
CA LEU A 281 6.25 -0.09 5.91
C LEU A 281 4.91 -0.13 6.67
N PRO A 282 4.09 0.95 6.70
CA PRO A 282 2.80 0.89 7.37
C PRO A 282 1.88 -0.19 6.82
N SER A 283 1.84 -0.42 5.49
CA SER A 283 1.01 -1.50 4.93
C SER A 283 1.50 -2.89 5.30
N TRP A 284 2.82 -3.07 5.42
CA TRP A 284 3.39 -4.34 5.91
C TRP A 284 3.07 -4.53 7.40
N PHE A 285 3.22 -3.47 8.21
CA PHE A 285 2.95 -3.52 9.64
C PHE A 285 1.46 -3.68 9.96
N GLU A 286 0.58 -3.14 9.11
CA GLU A 286 -0.87 -3.34 9.19
C GLU A 286 -1.19 -4.83 9.22
N GLN A 287 -0.65 -5.61 8.28
CA GLN A 287 -0.85 -7.05 8.27
C GLN A 287 -0.35 -7.72 9.54
N LEU A 288 0.90 -7.41 9.91
CA LEU A 288 1.51 -8.00 11.08
C LEU A 288 0.69 -7.72 12.34
N LEU A 289 0.26 -6.48 12.55
CA LEU A 289 -0.45 -6.04 13.74
C LEU A 289 -1.88 -6.58 13.79
N GLU A 290 -2.65 -6.38 12.71
CA GLU A 290 -4.09 -6.60 12.72
C GLU A 290 -4.46 -8.07 12.55
N GLU A 291 -3.77 -8.84 11.69
CA GLU A 291 -4.01 -10.28 11.64
C GLU A 291 -3.56 -10.99 12.92
N SER A 292 -2.52 -10.49 13.58
CA SER A 292 -2.02 -11.13 14.80
C SER A 292 -2.93 -10.85 15.99
N LEU A 293 -3.40 -9.62 16.16
CA LEU A 293 -4.07 -9.18 17.39
C LEU A 293 -5.59 -9.06 17.30
N GLY A 294 -6.16 -8.99 16.09
CA GLY A 294 -7.60 -8.83 15.85
C GLY A 294 -8.40 -10.09 16.16
N LYS A 295 -8.58 -10.40 17.45
CA LYS A 295 -9.18 -11.65 17.95
C LYS A 295 -9.95 -11.40 19.23
N ASP A 296 -10.99 -12.19 19.46
CA ASP A 296 -11.78 -12.19 20.70
C ASP A 296 -12.31 -10.78 21.08
N GLY A 297 -12.69 -9.98 20.08
CA GLY A 297 -13.15 -8.61 20.29
C GLY A 297 -12.07 -7.60 20.69
N LYS A 298 -10.80 -8.03 20.75
CA LYS A 298 -9.61 -7.20 21.00
C LYS A 298 -8.89 -6.90 19.67
N GLY A 299 -8.01 -5.91 19.68
CA GLY A 299 -7.17 -5.58 18.54
C GLY A 299 -6.65 -4.15 18.61
N ILE A 300 -5.64 -3.87 17.80
CA ILE A 300 -5.16 -2.50 17.53
C ILE A 300 -5.28 -2.30 16.03
N SER A 301 -5.93 -1.22 15.62
CA SER A 301 -6.12 -0.89 14.22
C SER A 301 -5.11 0.17 13.78
N LEU A 302 -4.37 -0.10 12.71
CA LEU A 302 -3.37 0.80 12.16
C LEU A 302 -4.01 1.76 11.14
N PHE A 303 -3.71 3.04 11.26
CA PHE A 303 -4.14 4.08 10.34
C PHE A 303 -2.92 4.82 9.81
N TYR A 304 -2.87 5.00 8.49
CA TYR A 304 -1.78 5.67 7.81
C TYR A 304 -2.28 6.29 6.51
N GLY A 305 -1.49 7.22 5.95
CA GLY A 305 -1.83 7.96 4.74
C GLY A 305 -2.95 9.00 4.92
N GLU A 306 -3.60 9.09 6.08
CA GLU A 306 -4.54 10.19 6.40
C GLU A 306 -3.82 11.54 6.39
N LYS A 307 -4.47 12.54 5.81
CA LYS A 307 -4.06 13.93 5.98
C LYS A 307 -4.62 14.45 7.29
N LEU A 308 -3.74 14.62 8.26
CA LEU A 308 -4.13 15.08 9.59
C LEU A 308 -3.48 16.42 9.91
N SER A 309 -4.28 17.31 10.46
CA SER A 309 -3.85 18.45 11.24
C SER A 309 -4.54 18.42 12.61
N ALA A 310 -4.28 19.42 13.44
CA ALA A 310 -5.01 19.59 14.70
C ALA A 310 -6.55 19.64 14.53
N LYS A 311 -7.06 20.06 13.36
CA LYS A 311 -8.48 20.28 13.10
C LYS A 311 -9.28 18.98 13.00
N GLU A 312 -8.68 17.95 12.41
CA GLU A 312 -9.30 16.64 12.17
C GLU A 312 -9.31 15.77 13.43
N LEU A 313 -8.52 16.13 14.45
CA LEU A 313 -8.43 15.37 15.69
C LEU A 313 -9.49 15.79 16.71
N LYS A 314 -9.94 14.82 17.49
CA LYS A 314 -10.68 15.07 18.74
C LYS A 314 -9.69 15.53 19.80
N PRO A 315 -10.07 16.39 20.77
CA PRO A 315 -9.19 16.73 21.89
C PRO A 315 -8.62 15.50 22.59
N ALA A 316 -7.39 15.55 23.10
CA ALA A 316 -6.67 14.38 23.62
C ALA A 316 -7.46 13.54 24.65
N ALA A 317 -8.29 14.19 25.48
CA ALA A 317 -9.16 13.54 26.47
C ALA A 317 -10.30 12.71 25.85
N GLN A 318 -10.76 13.07 24.64
CA GLN A 318 -11.84 12.40 23.90
C GLN A 318 -11.31 11.58 22.70
N ASN A 319 -9.99 11.64 22.46
CA ASN A 319 -9.35 10.98 21.34
C ASN A 319 -9.08 9.50 21.65
N ASP A 320 -9.25 8.66 20.64
CA ASP A 320 -9.10 7.20 20.67
C ASP A 320 -7.83 6.72 19.94
N ARG A 321 -7.04 7.67 19.41
CA ARG A 321 -5.77 7.39 18.74
C ARG A 321 -4.55 7.40 19.67
N VAL A 322 -3.57 6.61 19.25
CA VAL A 322 -2.17 6.61 19.67
C VAL A 322 -1.32 6.94 18.45
N PHE A 323 -0.22 7.68 18.60
CA PHE A 323 0.63 8.07 17.48
C PHE A 323 2.02 7.48 17.58
N PHE A 324 2.48 6.86 16.50
CA PHE A 324 3.81 6.29 16.37
C PHE A 324 4.52 6.91 15.16
N ARG A 325 5.73 7.44 15.35
CA ARG A 325 6.56 7.89 14.22
C ARG A 325 7.92 7.22 14.16
N ILE A 326 8.42 7.09 12.94
CA ILE A 326 9.82 6.78 12.66
C ILE A 326 10.48 8.01 12.05
N ASN A 327 11.65 8.38 12.56
CA ASN A 327 12.50 9.47 12.07
C ASN A 327 13.75 8.88 11.41
N LEU A 328 14.30 9.58 10.41
CA LEU A 328 15.43 9.08 9.61
C LEU A 328 16.58 10.08 9.63
N SER A 329 17.74 9.66 10.14
CA SER A 329 18.99 10.44 10.13
C SER A 329 18.83 11.85 10.72
N GLY A 330 18.07 11.99 11.81
CA GLY A 330 17.76 13.26 12.47
C GLY A 330 16.62 14.06 11.83
N LYS A 331 16.15 13.67 10.64
CA LYS A 331 14.99 14.29 10.00
C LYS A 331 13.70 13.82 10.68
N LYS A 332 12.98 14.76 11.29
CA LYS A 332 11.74 14.49 12.01
C LYS A 332 10.53 14.39 11.09
N THR A 333 9.87 13.24 11.13
CA THR A 333 8.66 12.96 10.34
C THR A 333 7.45 13.66 10.94
N GLU A 334 6.62 14.28 10.09
CA GLU A 334 5.40 15.03 10.46
C GLU A 334 5.60 16.03 11.62
N GLN A 335 6.73 16.75 11.62
CA GLN A 335 7.19 17.53 12.77
C GLN A 335 6.18 18.57 13.27
N GLU A 336 5.47 19.26 12.36
CA GLU A 336 4.52 20.30 12.76
C GLU A 336 3.30 19.73 13.47
N LEU A 337 2.72 18.64 12.97
CA LEU A 337 1.66 17.92 13.67
C LEU A 337 2.19 17.34 14.99
N TRP A 338 3.39 16.76 14.99
CA TRP A 338 3.97 16.15 16.19
C TRP A 338 4.13 17.13 17.36
N LYS A 339 4.62 18.35 17.10
CA LYS A 339 4.69 19.42 18.12
C LYS A 339 3.33 19.74 18.72
N HIS A 340 2.28 19.80 17.88
CA HIS A 340 0.92 20.01 18.36
C HIS A 340 0.45 18.85 19.25
N LEU A 341 0.69 17.61 18.84
CA LEU A 341 0.32 16.43 19.60
C LEU A 341 1.03 16.39 20.97
N GLU A 342 2.31 16.74 21.01
CA GLU A 342 3.11 16.79 22.23
C GLU A 342 2.61 17.89 23.18
N ALA A 343 2.43 19.11 22.67
CA ALA A 343 1.93 20.24 23.46
C ALA A 343 0.54 19.97 24.07
N ASN A 344 -0.26 19.11 23.43
CA ASN A 344 -1.61 18.74 23.86
C ASN A 344 -1.69 17.35 24.52
N LYS A 345 -0.55 16.74 24.87
CA LYS A 345 -0.45 15.48 25.64
C LYS A 345 -1.18 14.29 25.01
N TYR A 346 -1.12 14.15 23.69
CA TYR A 346 -1.55 12.91 23.04
C TYR A 346 -0.58 11.75 23.37
N PRO A 347 -1.01 10.48 23.25
CA PRO A 347 -0.11 9.33 23.38
C PRO A 347 0.86 9.27 22.20
N LEU A 348 2.16 9.45 22.47
CA LEU A 348 3.22 9.52 21.47
C LEU A 348 4.28 8.45 21.72
N PHE A 349 4.73 7.79 20.64
CA PHE A 349 5.92 6.94 20.64
C PHE A 349 6.77 7.25 19.40
N GLU A 350 8.08 7.37 19.55
CA GLU A 350 8.97 7.61 18.42
C GLU A 350 10.19 6.71 18.42
N ILE A 351 10.66 6.38 17.22
CA ILE A 351 11.91 5.67 16.99
C ILE A 351 12.75 6.51 16.01
N GLU A 352 14.05 6.63 16.30
CA GLU A 352 15.03 7.24 15.40
C GLU A 352 15.86 6.12 14.76
N ILE A 353 15.98 6.14 13.42
CA ILE A 353 16.84 5.22 12.69
C ILE A 353 17.94 5.96 11.96
N LYS A 354 19.11 5.33 11.88
CA LYS A 354 20.31 5.92 11.28
C LYS A 354 20.18 6.06 9.77
N ASP A 355 19.75 5.01 9.10
CA ASP A 355 19.59 4.94 7.65
C ASP A 355 18.60 3.84 7.25
N ILE A 356 18.30 3.72 5.96
CA ILE A 356 17.33 2.75 5.43
C ILE A 356 17.74 1.28 5.64
N ASN A 357 19.02 0.98 5.91
CA ASN A 357 19.43 -0.40 6.20
C ASN A 357 18.87 -0.88 7.55
N SER A 358 18.47 0.03 8.45
CA SER A 358 17.77 -0.30 9.70
C SER A 358 16.41 -0.97 9.48
N ILE A 359 15.89 -1.05 8.25
CA ILE A 359 14.60 -1.67 7.96
C ILE A 359 14.52 -3.12 8.48
N GLY A 360 15.60 -3.91 8.38
CA GLY A 360 15.62 -5.27 8.93
C GLY A 360 15.35 -5.31 10.44
N GLY A 361 15.96 -4.38 11.19
CA GLY A 361 15.76 -4.24 12.63
C GLY A 361 14.37 -3.76 13.01
N ILE A 362 13.79 -2.86 12.22
CA ILE A 362 12.41 -2.41 12.41
C ILE A 362 11.44 -3.58 12.22
N LEU A 363 11.60 -4.37 11.15
CA LEU A 363 10.70 -5.49 10.84
C LEU A 363 10.70 -6.54 11.96
N LEU A 364 11.89 -6.99 12.38
CA LEU A 364 12.03 -7.95 13.46
C LEU A 364 11.56 -7.38 14.81
N GLY A 365 11.83 -6.11 15.07
CA GLY A 365 11.40 -5.42 16.28
C GLY A 365 9.88 -5.27 16.38
N LEU A 366 9.20 -4.91 15.29
CA LEU A 366 7.74 -4.84 15.24
C LEU A 366 7.09 -6.21 15.44
N GLN A 367 7.69 -7.29 14.93
CA GLN A 367 7.22 -8.67 15.20
C GLN A 367 7.29 -8.99 16.69
N ARG A 368 8.40 -8.62 17.35
CA ARG A 368 8.54 -8.77 18.80
C ARG A 368 7.56 -7.93 19.60
N ALA A 369 7.31 -6.68 19.17
CA ALA A 369 6.31 -5.82 19.80
C ALA A 369 4.91 -6.46 19.73
N VAL A 370 4.53 -7.00 18.57
CA VAL A 370 3.25 -7.69 18.38
C VAL A 370 3.16 -8.97 19.20
N ALA A 371 4.22 -9.78 19.22
CA ALA A 371 4.27 -10.98 20.06
C ALA A 371 4.12 -10.66 21.55
N ALA A 372 4.74 -9.56 22.02
CA ALA A 372 4.61 -9.10 23.40
C ALA A 372 3.17 -8.66 23.73
N ILE A 373 2.49 -7.96 22.81
CA ILE A 373 1.08 -7.60 22.98
C ILE A 373 0.20 -8.87 23.01
N GLY A 374 0.44 -9.83 22.10
CA GLY A 374 -0.26 -11.11 22.08
C GLY A 374 -0.10 -11.88 23.40
N TYR A 375 1.11 -11.90 23.95
CA TYR A 375 1.40 -12.48 25.27
C TYR A 375 0.64 -11.76 26.39
N LEU A 376 0.66 -10.42 26.41
CA LEU A 376 -0.05 -9.63 27.43
C LEU A 376 -1.58 -9.77 27.36
N TRP A 377 -2.13 -9.96 26.16
CA TRP A 377 -3.56 -10.18 25.93
C TRP A 377 -4.03 -11.63 26.01
N ASP A 378 -3.09 -12.58 26.11
CA ASP A 378 -3.36 -14.02 26.05
C ASP A 378 -4.04 -14.42 24.73
N ILE A 379 -3.54 -13.87 23.63
CA ILE A 379 -4.00 -14.11 22.25
C ILE A 379 -2.98 -14.98 21.51
N CYS A 380 -3.46 -15.98 20.77
CA CYS A 380 -2.65 -16.64 19.76
C CYS A 380 -2.37 -15.68 18.60
N PHE A 381 -1.16 -15.12 18.57
CA PHE A 381 -0.81 -14.06 17.63
C PHE A 381 -0.37 -14.60 16.27
N VAL A 382 -0.18 -15.92 16.14
CA VAL A 382 0.36 -16.56 14.94
C VAL A 382 -0.70 -17.20 14.03
N ASN A 383 -1.93 -17.41 14.51
CA ASN A 383 -3.04 -17.97 13.72
C ASN A 383 -3.96 -16.88 13.12
N GLN A 384 -4.96 -17.27 12.33
CA GLN A 384 -5.84 -16.38 11.56
C GLN A 384 -7.22 -17.00 11.21
N PRO A 385 -8.04 -17.35 12.21
CA PRO A 385 -9.28 -18.10 11.97
C PRO A 385 -10.30 -17.38 11.06
N ALA A 386 -10.45 -16.06 11.16
CA ALA A 386 -11.44 -15.30 10.39
C ALA A 386 -11.09 -15.24 8.88
N VAL A 387 -9.79 -15.30 8.55
CA VAL A 387 -9.34 -15.38 7.15
C VAL A 387 -9.85 -16.64 6.45
N GLU A 388 -10.11 -17.73 7.19
CA GLU A 388 -10.70 -18.95 6.62
C GLU A 388 -12.21 -18.82 6.39
N GLY A 389 -12.89 -17.92 7.11
CA GLY A 389 -14.31 -17.60 6.94
C GLY A 389 -14.63 -17.07 5.55
N TYR A 390 -14.02 -15.93 5.16
CA TYR A 390 -14.28 -15.37 3.83
C TYR A 390 -13.77 -16.27 2.69
N LYS A 391 -12.68 -17.04 2.91
CA LYS A 391 -12.20 -18.02 1.92
C LYS A 391 -13.22 -19.11 1.67
N LYS A 392 -13.88 -19.60 2.73
CA LYS A 392 -14.98 -20.55 2.61
C LYS A 392 -16.14 -19.92 1.84
N ALA A 393 -16.58 -18.73 2.22
CA ALA A 393 -17.65 -18.01 1.52
C ALA A 393 -17.33 -17.78 0.04
N THR A 394 -16.10 -17.36 -0.28
CA THR A 394 -15.61 -17.20 -1.66
C THR A 394 -15.71 -18.50 -2.44
N LYS A 395 -15.31 -19.63 -1.84
CA LYS A 395 -15.42 -20.95 -2.49
C LYS A 395 -16.87 -21.35 -2.75
N GLU A 396 -17.79 -21.08 -1.82
CA GLU A 396 -19.21 -21.36 -2.03
C GLU A 396 -19.79 -20.53 -3.19
N VAL A 397 -19.43 -19.24 -3.29
CA VAL A 397 -19.82 -18.40 -4.43
C VAL A 397 -19.30 -18.97 -5.76
N MET A 398 -18.03 -19.42 -5.78
CA MET A 398 -17.43 -20.01 -6.99
C MET A 398 -18.04 -21.35 -7.39
N LYS A 399 -18.63 -22.13 -6.47
CA LYS A 399 -19.24 -23.44 -6.77
C LYS A 399 -20.50 -23.35 -7.62
N VAL A 400 -21.20 -22.22 -7.58
CA VAL A 400 -22.42 -22.00 -8.37
C VAL A 400 -22.14 -22.17 -9.87
N GLY A 401 -20.90 -21.91 -10.30
CA GLY A 401 -20.47 -22.01 -11.68
C GLY A 401 -21.03 -20.90 -12.57
N GLY A 402 -20.44 -20.71 -13.75
CA GLY A 402 -20.81 -19.61 -14.64
C GLY A 402 -20.29 -18.25 -14.17
N GLU A 403 -20.94 -17.19 -14.62
CA GLU A 403 -20.59 -15.82 -14.29
C GLU A 403 -21.01 -15.48 -12.85
N VAL A 404 -20.05 -15.04 -12.03
CA VAL A 404 -20.33 -14.59 -10.66
C VAL A 404 -21.02 -13.23 -10.68
N ARG A 405 -22.18 -13.15 -10.01
CA ARG A 405 -22.99 -11.93 -9.86
C ARG A 405 -23.39 -11.74 -8.41
N VAL A 406 -23.72 -10.50 -8.03
CA VAL A 406 -24.28 -10.21 -6.70
C VAL A 406 -25.58 -11.01 -6.51
N PRO A 407 -25.83 -11.61 -5.33
CA PRO A 407 -27.04 -12.39 -5.09
C PRO A 407 -28.33 -11.62 -5.41
N LYS A 408 -29.31 -12.29 -6.02
CA LYS A 408 -30.54 -11.63 -6.52
C LYS A 408 -31.47 -11.17 -5.40
N GLU A 409 -31.37 -11.82 -4.26
CA GLU A 409 -32.09 -11.51 -3.03
C GLU A 409 -31.56 -10.27 -2.32
N TRP A 410 -30.35 -9.79 -2.68
CA TRP A 410 -29.81 -8.56 -2.12
C TRP A 410 -30.46 -7.36 -2.80
N HIS A 411 -31.34 -6.67 -2.08
CA HIS A 411 -31.96 -5.44 -2.55
C HIS A 411 -30.98 -4.27 -2.48
N TYR A 412 -31.09 -3.38 -3.47
CA TYR A 412 -30.22 -2.22 -3.62
C TYR A 412 -31.00 -0.94 -3.90
N ALA A 413 -30.37 0.18 -3.55
CA ALA A 413 -30.77 1.52 -3.97
C ALA A 413 -29.92 1.97 -5.17
N GLY A 414 -30.48 2.75 -6.10
CA GLY A 414 -29.83 3.12 -7.36
C GLY A 414 -29.37 4.58 -7.42
N TYR A 415 -28.30 4.85 -8.17
CA TYR A 415 -27.91 6.21 -8.59
C TYR A 415 -27.05 6.16 -9.87
N LYS A 416 -27.59 6.57 -11.03
CA LYS A 416 -26.84 6.68 -12.30
C LYS A 416 -25.90 5.48 -12.60
N GLY A 417 -26.43 4.27 -12.66
CA GLY A 417 -25.62 3.06 -12.91
C GLY A 417 -24.93 2.48 -11.66
N LEU A 418 -24.86 3.22 -10.56
CA LEU A 418 -24.46 2.69 -9.25
C LEU A 418 -25.60 1.94 -8.58
N LYS A 419 -25.27 0.83 -7.92
CA LYS A 419 -26.17 0.07 -7.05
C LYS A 419 -25.55 -0.06 -5.67
N LEU A 420 -26.24 0.45 -4.65
CA LEU A 420 -25.86 0.30 -3.24
C LEU A 420 -26.68 -0.84 -2.63
N TYR A 421 -26.06 -2.01 -2.48
CA TYR A 421 -26.66 -3.17 -1.81
C TYR A 421 -26.61 -2.96 -0.29
N TYR A 422 -27.78 -2.63 0.28
CA TYR A 422 -27.93 -2.33 1.70
C TYR A 422 -28.80 -3.34 2.44
N SER A 423 -29.68 -4.09 1.75
CA SER A 423 -30.57 -5.06 2.43
C SER A 423 -29.85 -6.12 3.25
N PRO A 424 -28.66 -6.62 2.88
CA PRO A 424 -27.97 -7.61 3.69
C PRO A 424 -27.57 -7.08 5.07
N LEU A 425 -27.28 -5.78 5.17
CA LEU A 425 -27.04 -5.09 6.45
C LEU A 425 -28.31 -5.10 7.32
N CYS A 426 -29.48 -5.00 6.68
CA CYS A 426 -30.77 -5.04 7.36
C CYS A 426 -31.17 -6.45 7.79
N GLU A 427 -31.00 -7.43 6.91
CA GLU A 427 -31.23 -8.86 7.18
C GLU A 427 -30.33 -9.37 8.32
N ALA A 428 -29.10 -8.86 8.41
CA ALA A 428 -28.21 -9.14 9.53
C ALA A 428 -28.69 -8.54 10.87
N GLY A 429 -29.72 -7.68 10.88
CA GLY A 429 -30.28 -7.06 12.08
C GLY A 429 -29.46 -5.89 12.63
N ILE A 430 -28.54 -5.34 11.84
CA ILE A 430 -27.63 -4.26 12.28
C ILE A 430 -28.35 -2.90 12.25
N ILE A 431 -29.15 -2.68 11.20
CA ILE A 431 -30.05 -1.53 11.02
C ILE A 431 -31.37 -2.05 10.44
N THR A 432 -32.52 -1.49 10.81
CA THR A 432 -33.79 -1.90 10.19
C THR A 432 -34.14 -1.06 8.97
N GLU A 433 -34.88 -1.62 8.01
CA GLU A 433 -35.41 -0.83 6.88
C GLU A 433 -36.32 0.32 7.35
N SER A 434 -37.05 0.13 8.46
CA SER A 434 -37.87 1.20 9.03
C SER A 434 -37.02 2.37 9.52
N GLU A 435 -35.85 2.12 10.11
CA GLU A 435 -34.91 3.17 10.51
C GLU A 435 -34.36 3.89 9.29
N LEU A 436 -33.98 3.15 8.24
CA LEU A 436 -33.50 3.74 6.99
C LEU A 436 -34.59 4.54 6.30
N LYS A 437 -35.82 4.03 6.20
CA LYS A 437 -36.95 4.73 5.56
C LYS A 437 -37.30 6.02 6.31
N LYS A 438 -37.28 5.99 7.64
CA LYS A 438 -37.52 7.18 8.47
C LYS A 438 -36.46 8.26 8.26
N GLU A 439 -35.21 7.88 8.05
CA GLU A 439 -34.10 8.82 7.88
C GLU A 439 -33.90 9.26 6.42
N SER A 440 -34.10 8.37 5.45
CA SER A 440 -33.87 8.61 4.01
C SER A 440 -35.07 9.22 3.30
N GLY A 441 -36.30 8.89 3.71
CA GLY A 441 -37.53 9.20 2.98
C GLY A 441 -37.74 8.38 1.70
N ASN A 442 -36.66 7.91 1.06
CA ASN A 442 -36.68 7.11 -0.16
C ASN A 442 -35.61 6.01 -0.10
N LEU A 443 -36.04 4.74 -0.15
CA LEU A 443 -35.14 3.58 -0.13
C LEU A 443 -34.59 3.20 -1.51
N ASP A 444 -35.08 3.81 -2.59
CA ASP A 444 -34.60 3.56 -3.95
C ASP A 444 -33.44 4.49 -4.34
N ASP A 445 -33.14 5.53 -3.55
CA ASP A 445 -32.06 6.50 -3.80
C ASP A 445 -30.79 6.13 -3.01
N ALA A 446 -29.75 5.70 -3.73
CA ALA A 446 -28.50 5.26 -3.13
C ALA A 446 -27.83 6.34 -2.25
N ILE A 447 -27.93 7.61 -2.63
CA ILE A 447 -27.34 8.73 -1.87
C ILE A 447 -28.06 8.88 -0.53
N ALA A 448 -29.39 8.91 -0.58
CA ALA A 448 -30.24 9.05 0.61
C ALA A 448 -30.05 7.87 1.57
N VAL A 449 -29.99 6.65 1.04
CA VAL A 449 -29.78 5.43 1.83
C VAL A 449 -28.40 5.41 2.48
N TYR A 450 -27.33 5.67 1.73
CA TYR A 450 -25.97 5.65 2.30
C TYR A 450 -25.79 6.71 3.40
N ALA A 451 -26.25 7.95 3.16
CA ALA A 451 -26.22 8.99 4.18
C ALA A 451 -27.05 8.62 5.42
N SER A 452 -28.17 7.91 5.23
CA SER A 452 -29.02 7.43 6.34
C SER A 452 -28.37 6.31 7.14
N ILE A 453 -27.65 5.39 6.50
CA ILE A 453 -26.84 4.37 7.19
C ILE A 453 -25.83 5.06 8.11
N LEU A 454 -25.07 6.02 7.59
CA LEU A 454 -24.10 6.78 8.39
C LEU A 454 -24.77 7.54 9.54
N ALA A 455 -25.90 8.21 9.28
CA ALA A 455 -26.66 8.93 10.31
C ALA A 455 -27.11 8.01 11.44
N VAL A 456 -27.68 6.85 11.11
CA VAL A 456 -28.19 5.87 12.08
C VAL A 456 -27.04 5.25 12.88
N LEU A 457 -25.97 4.82 12.22
CA LEU A 457 -24.81 4.23 12.89
C LEU A 457 -24.10 5.23 13.81
N HIS A 458 -23.99 6.49 13.38
CA HIS A 458 -23.42 7.55 14.19
C HIS A 458 -24.26 7.82 15.45
N LYS A 459 -25.60 7.91 15.31
CA LYS A 459 -26.53 8.09 16.46
C LYS A 459 -26.47 6.94 17.45
N LYS A 460 -26.25 5.70 16.99
CA LYS A 460 -26.13 4.51 17.84
C LYS A 460 -24.74 4.37 18.51
N THR A 461 -23.84 5.33 18.33
CA THR A 461 -22.42 5.29 18.78
C THR A 461 -21.67 4.02 18.34
N LYS A 462 -22.05 3.47 17.17
CA LYS A 462 -21.50 2.22 16.62
C LYS A 462 -20.46 2.45 15.52
N LEU A 463 -20.07 3.70 15.31
CA LEU A 463 -19.19 4.14 14.23
C LEU A 463 -17.94 4.79 14.83
N GLU A 464 -16.87 3.99 14.95
CA GLU A 464 -15.59 4.38 15.56
C GLU A 464 -14.45 4.42 14.52
N ALA A 465 -14.57 3.70 13.41
CA ALA A 465 -13.67 3.79 12.25
C ALA A 465 -14.37 3.38 10.96
N VAL A 466 -13.78 3.75 9.82
CA VAL A 466 -14.33 3.46 8.49
C VAL A 466 -13.26 2.90 7.57
N GLU A 467 -13.65 2.02 6.66
CA GLU A 467 -12.84 1.68 5.50
C GLU A 467 -13.60 1.94 4.20
N LEU A 468 -12.87 2.47 3.21
CA LEU A 468 -13.28 2.52 1.81
C LEU A 468 -12.33 1.61 1.04
N THR A 469 -12.86 0.56 0.42
CA THR A 469 -12.03 -0.43 -0.28
C THR A 469 -12.57 -0.68 -1.68
N SER A 470 -11.71 -0.51 -2.68
CA SER A 470 -12.00 -0.89 -4.06
C SER A 470 -11.67 -2.37 -4.25
N TYR A 471 -12.64 -3.22 -4.57
CA TYR A 471 -12.38 -4.58 -5.05
C TYR A 471 -12.00 -4.52 -6.52
N GLY A 472 -10.68 -4.47 -6.74
CA GLY A 472 -10.09 -4.14 -8.04
C GLY A 472 -9.13 -2.95 -7.93
N ARG A 473 -8.23 -2.88 -8.90
CA ARG A 473 -7.18 -1.89 -9.08
C ARG A 473 -7.80 -0.50 -9.26
N MET A 474 -7.47 0.42 -8.35
CA MET A 474 -7.87 1.80 -8.44
C MET A 474 -7.05 2.51 -9.52
N SER A 475 -7.74 3.21 -10.40
CA SER A 475 -7.12 4.27 -11.19
C SER A 475 -6.69 5.42 -10.28
N GLN A 476 -5.79 6.28 -10.76
CA GLN A 476 -5.40 7.50 -10.06
C GLN A 476 -6.62 8.42 -9.78
N GLY A 477 -7.55 8.51 -10.73
CA GLY A 477 -8.80 9.26 -10.60
C GLY A 477 -9.68 8.72 -9.47
N LEU A 478 -9.99 7.42 -9.48
CA LEU A 478 -10.77 6.78 -8.42
C LEU A 478 -10.10 6.91 -7.05
N ASN A 479 -8.78 6.70 -6.97
CA ASN A 479 -8.05 6.89 -5.72
C ASN A 479 -8.19 8.34 -5.19
N THR A 480 -8.13 9.34 -6.06
CA THR A 480 -8.33 10.75 -5.68
C THR A 480 -9.75 11.01 -5.18
N ILE A 481 -10.75 10.40 -5.81
CA ILE A 481 -12.16 10.53 -5.43
C ILE A 481 -12.42 9.89 -4.07
N LEU A 482 -11.96 8.65 -3.86
CA LEU A 482 -12.15 7.95 -2.59
C LEU A 482 -11.33 8.58 -1.46
N GLU A 483 -10.16 9.14 -1.76
CA GLU A 483 -9.37 9.92 -0.80
C GLU A 483 -10.09 11.22 -0.40
N GLN A 484 -10.76 11.88 -1.35
CA GLN A 484 -11.59 13.05 -1.07
C GLN A 484 -12.78 12.68 -0.19
N ALA A 485 -13.47 11.57 -0.48
CA ALA A 485 -14.56 11.06 0.35
C ALA A 485 -14.08 10.69 1.76
N ARG A 486 -12.93 9.99 1.84
CA ARG A 486 -12.24 9.65 3.09
C ARG A 486 -12.02 10.89 3.95
N TYR A 487 -11.45 11.94 3.36
CA TYR A 487 -11.17 13.18 4.08
C TYR A 487 -12.44 13.95 4.45
N THR A 488 -13.30 14.27 3.49
CA THR A 488 -14.43 15.20 3.70
C THR A 488 -15.54 14.63 4.57
N ILE A 489 -15.91 13.37 4.35
CA ILE A 489 -16.99 12.73 5.09
C ILE A 489 -16.48 12.18 6.42
N PHE A 490 -15.36 11.45 6.42
CA PHE A 490 -14.95 10.66 7.58
C PHE A 490 -13.89 11.35 8.44
N THR A 491 -12.70 11.63 7.90
CA THR A 491 -11.58 12.18 8.68
C THR A 491 -11.87 13.59 9.21
N SER A 492 -12.41 14.48 8.38
CA SER A 492 -12.74 15.86 8.76
C SER A 492 -14.19 16.00 9.22
N GLY A 493 -15.13 15.41 8.46
CA GLY A 493 -16.57 15.55 8.70
C GLY A 493 -17.04 14.89 10.01
N LEU A 494 -16.75 13.59 10.16
CA LEU A 494 -17.13 12.78 11.34
C LEU A 494 -16.00 12.68 12.39
N LYS A 495 -14.79 13.17 12.08
CA LYS A 495 -13.59 13.02 12.92
C LYS A 495 -13.29 11.56 13.27
N LEU A 496 -13.45 10.68 12.30
CA LEU A 496 -13.22 9.25 12.43
C LEU A 496 -11.92 8.84 11.72
N PRO A 497 -11.13 7.93 12.34
CA PRO A 497 -10.10 7.20 11.63
C PRO A 497 -10.63 6.45 10.41
N ALA A 498 -9.99 6.65 9.26
CA ALA A 498 -10.44 6.09 8.00
C ALA A 498 -9.33 5.47 7.16
N LYS A 499 -9.58 4.25 6.68
CA LYS A 499 -8.71 3.50 5.77
C LYS A 499 -9.16 3.63 4.31
N LEU A 500 -8.18 3.58 3.41
CA LEU A 500 -8.38 3.43 1.96
C LEU A 500 -7.56 2.22 1.48
N GLY A 501 -8.16 1.34 0.68
CA GLY A 501 -7.48 0.11 0.25
C GLY A 501 -7.99 -0.49 -1.05
N GLU A 502 -7.29 -1.53 -1.50
CA GLU A 502 -7.66 -2.38 -2.64
C GLU A 502 -7.86 -3.82 -2.19
N GLY A 503 -9.03 -4.40 -2.46
CA GLY A 503 -9.31 -5.82 -2.36
C GLY A 503 -8.84 -6.57 -3.63
N PRO A 504 -8.53 -7.88 -3.52
CA PRO A 504 -8.62 -8.72 -2.33
C PRO A 504 -7.35 -8.66 -1.46
N ASP A 505 -6.35 -7.85 -1.84
CA ASP A 505 -5.08 -7.73 -1.11
C ASP A 505 -5.30 -7.46 0.39
N LYS A 506 -6.18 -6.51 0.70
CA LYS A 506 -6.53 -6.17 2.09
C LYS A 506 -7.24 -7.27 2.88
N ASN A 507 -7.81 -8.28 2.21
CA ASN A 507 -8.35 -9.46 2.90
C ASN A 507 -7.24 -10.26 3.60
N HIS A 508 -6.04 -10.28 3.01
CA HIS A 508 -4.84 -10.86 3.59
C HIS A 508 -4.00 -9.79 4.31
N SER A 509 -4.65 -8.78 4.88
CA SER A 509 -3.97 -7.71 5.61
C SER A 509 -4.70 -7.39 6.92
N TYR A 510 -6.00 -7.10 6.90
CA TYR A 510 -6.68 -6.72 8.15
C TYR A 510 -8.08 -7.29 8.31
N HIS A 511 -8.55 -8.13 7.39
CA HIS A 511 -9.88 -8.74 7.50
C HIS A 511 -10.09 -9.47 8.83
N GLN A 512 -9.06 -10.15 9.35
CA GLN A 512 -9.08 -10.77 10.67
C GLN A 512 -9.50 -9.78 11.78
N ASN A 513 -8.98 -8.56 11.76
CA ASN A 513 -9.31 -7.53 12.75
C ASN A 513 -10.70 -6.91 12.52
N ILE A 514 -11.11 -6.73 11.28
CA ILE A 514 -12.46 -6.22 10.98
C ILE A 514 -13.53 -7.26 11.36
N GLU A 515 -13.28 -8.53 11.10
CA GLU A 515 -14.24 -9.61 11.37
C GLU A 515 -14.24 -10.08 12.82
N ALA A 516 -13.07 -10.27 13.45
CA ALA A 516 -12.97 -10.87 14.79
C ALA A 516 -12.37 -9.95 15.86
N GLY A 517 -11.86 -8.78 15.46
CA GLY A 517 -11.41 -7.76 16.38
C GLY A 517 -12.54 -6.92 16.95
N LYS A 518 -12.23 -5.70 17.41
CA LYS A 518 -13.20 -4.80 18.04
C LYS A 518 -14.33 -4.41 17.07
N ASP A 519 -15.54 -4.32 17.58
CA ASP A 519 -16.74 -3.97 16.81
C ASP A 519 -16.91 -2.46 16.55
N MET A 520 -16.00 -1.91 15.74
CA MET A 520 -15.88 -0.46 15.50
C MET A 520 -16.07 -0.02 14.04
N TRP A 521 -15.99 -0.95 13.09
CA TRP A 521 -15.87 -0.63 11.66
C TRP A 521 -17.20 -0.42 10.97
N PHE A 522 -17.22 0.53 10.02
CA PHE A 522 -18.14 0.52 8.89
C PHE A 522 -17.35 0.41 7.60
N SER A 523 -17.69 -0.60 6.81
CA SER A 523 -16.95 -0.98 5.61
C SER A 523 -17.76 -0.67 4.35
N THR A 524 -17.17 0.06 3.41
CA THR A 524 -17.77 0.31 2.09
C THR A 524 -16.88 -0.28 1.01
N TYR A 525 -17.42 -1.28 0.31
CA TYR A 525 -16.73 -1.94 -0.79
C TYR A 525 -17.27 -1.44 -2.12
N VAL A 526 -16.37 -1.04 -3.02
CA VAL A 526 -16.69 -0.59 -4.38
C VAL A 526 -16.19 -1.62 -5.37
N MET A 527 -17.02 -2.08 -6.30
CA MET A 527 -16.65 -3.09 -7.29
C MET A 527 -17.27 -2.76 -8.65
N ALA A 528 -16.57 -3.08 -9.73
CA ALA A 528 -17.15 -3.02 -11.07
C ALA A 528 -17.77 -4.35 -11.50
N GLU A 529 -18.91 -4.28 -12.19
CA GLU A 529 -19.51 -5.44 -12.86
C GLU A 529 -18.70 -5.85 -14.11
N SER A 530 -18.02 -4.89 -14.76
CA SER A 530 -17.15 -5.12 -15.93
C SER A 530 -15.69 -4.82 -15.59
N ILE A 531 -14.79 -5.77 -15.89
CA ILE A 531 -13.36 -5.66 -15.54
C ILE A 531 -12.49 -5.70 -16.80
N GLU A 532 -11.49 -4.82 -16.86
CA GLU A 532 -10.57 -4.74 -18.00
C GLU A 532 -9.66 -5.99 -18.06
N GLN A 533 -9.63 -6.65 -19.21
CA GLN A 533 -8.91 -7.92 -19.41
C GLN A 533 -7.55 -7.73 -20.13
N PRO A 534 -6.52 -8.55 -19.84
CA PRO A 534 -5.30 -8.58 -20.64
C PRO A 534 -5.59 -9.01 -22.08
N GLN A 535 -4.99 -8.31 -23.05
CA GLN A 535 -5.30 -8.53 -24.48
C GLN A 535 -4.88 -9.92 -24.98
N ALA A 536 -3.73 -10.42 -24.53
CA ALA A 536 -3.17 -11.67 -25.03
C ALA A 536 -3.87 -12.93 -24.48
N LEU A 537 -4.35 -12.86 -23.24
CA LEU A 537 -5.06 -13.94 -22.57
C LEU A 537 -5.94 -13.34 -21.47
N ALA A 538 -7.24 -13.68 -21.48
CA ALA A 538 -8.13 -13.27 -20.40
C ALA A 538 -7.76 -13.97 -19.08
N PHE A 539 -7.94 -13.27 -17.96
CA PHE A 539 -7.81 -13.83 -16.61
C PHE A 539 -9.20 -14.00 -16.00
N ASP A 540 -9.39 -15.04 -15.17
CA ASP A 540 -10.70 -15.33 -14.58
C ASP A 540 -11.10 -14.25 -13.57
N GLU A 541 -12.02 -13.38 -13.98
CA GLU A 541 -12.55 -12.30 -13.16
C GLU A 541 -13.55 -12.78 -12.09
N ASN A 542 -14.08 -14.00 -12.22
CA ASN A 542 -15.03 -14.54 -11.25
C ASN A 542 -14.40 -14.64 -9.87
N LEU A 543 -13.10 -14.92 -9.79
CA LEU A 543 -12.41 -15.00 -8.51
C LEU A 543 -12.42 -13.66 -7.77
N LEU A 544 -12.18 -12.53 -8.47
CA LEU A 544 -12.25 -11.19 -7.85
C LEU A 544 -13.66 -10.89 -7.33
N LYS A 545 -14.68 -11.13 -8.17
CA LYS A 545 -16.09 -10.90 -7.82
C LYS A 545 -16.53 -11.79 -6.64
N ALA A 546 -16.13 -13.05 -6.65
CA ALA A 546 -16.42 -14.00 -5.59
C ALA A 546 -15.72 -13.64 -4.28
N GLN A 547 -14.51 -13.08 -4.34
CA GLN A 547 -13.82 -12.58 -3.14
C GLN A 547 -14.54 -11.37 -2.55
N ALA A 548 -15.03 -10.44 -3.37
CA ALA A 548 -15.83 -9.31 -2.89
C ALA A 548 -17.10 -9.77 -2.17
N ILE A 549 -17.88 -10.65 -2.80
CA ILE A 549 -19.13 -11.19 -2.23
C ILE A 549 -18.83 -12.06 -1.01
N GLY A 550 -17.80 -12.91 -1.08
CA GLY A 550 -17.39 -13.79 0.01
C GLY A 550 -16.99 -13.01 1.27
N THR A 551 -16.26 -11.90 1.12
CA THR A 551 -15.94 -11.01 2.24
C THR A 551 -17.20 -10.38 2.83
N MET A 552 -18.12 -9.89 1.99
CA MET A 552 -19.38 -9.32 2.45
C MET A 552 -20.18 -10.31 3.29
N VAL A 553 -20.36 -11.54 2.79
CA VAL A 553 -21.07 -12.61 3.50
C VAL A 553 -20.42 -12.90 4.85
N SER A 554 -19.10 -13.09 4.88
CA SER A 554 -18.35 -13.39 6.12
C SER A 554 -18.52 -12.30 7.17
N LEU A 555 -18.44 -11.02 6.76
CA LEU A 555 -18.64 -9.89 7.64
C LEU A 555 -20.07 -9.81 8.19
N LEU A 556 -21.08 -10.03 7.35
CA LEU A 556 -22.50 -9.96 7.74
C LEU A 556 -22.90 -11.11 8.68
N GLU A 557 -22.40 -12.32 8.44
CA GLU A 557 -22.57 -13.46 9.35
C GLU A 557 -22.03 -13.16 10.75
N ASN A 558 -20.91 -12.42 10.82
CA ASN A 558 -20.31 -11.93 12.06
C ASN A 558 -20.87 -10.57 12.55
N LYS A 559 -22.03 -10.14 12.03
CA LYS A 559 -22.74 -8.92 12.43
C LYS A 559 -21.93 -7.62 12.28
N ARG A 560 -20.99 -7.59 11.34
CA ARG A 560 -20.19 -6.41 10.99
C ARG A 560 -20.93 -5.49 10.03
N ARG A 561 -20.67 -4.19 10.13
CA ARG A 561 -21.37 -3.16 9.33
C ARG A 561 -20.66 -3.02 8.00
N VAL A 562 -21.26 -3.53 6.93
CA VAL A 562 -20.69 -3.45 5.59
C VAL A 562 -21.77 -3.20 4.54
N VAL A 563 -21.42 -2.46 3.50
CA VAL A 563 -22.22 -2.28 2.27
C VAL A 563 -21.37 -2.49 1.03
N LEU A 564 -22.03 -2.92 -0.05
CA LEU A 564 -21.41 -3.08 -1.37
C LEU A 564 -22.02 -2.06 -2.33
N LEU A 565 -21.15 -1.30 -2.99
CA LEU A 565 -21.47 -0.36 -4.06
C LEU A 565 -20.92 -0.93 -5.38
N THR A 566 -21.80 -1.30 -6.30
CA THR A 566 -21.37 -1.74 -7.64
C THR A 566 -21.57 -0.66 -8.68
N VAL A 567 -20.71 -0.66 -9.70
CA VAL A 567 -20.87 0.13 -10.94
C VAL A 567 -21.08 -0.82 -12.11
N ASP A 568 -21.95 -0.45 -13.05
CA ASP A 568 -22.28 -1.24 -14.25
C ASP A 568 -21.16 -1.26 -15.32
N LYS A 569 -20.20 -0.33 -15.21
CA LYS A 569 -19.05 -0.17 -16.11
C LYS A 569 -17.72 -0.45 -15.40
N GLY A 570 -16.60 -0.29 -16.10
CA GLY A 570 -15.28 -0.32 -15.47
C GLY A 570 -15.12 0.81 -14.44
N LEU A 571 -14.36 0.55 -13.36
CA LEU A 571 -14.13 1.52 -12.27
C LEU A 571 -13.60 2.88 -12.77
N ARG A 572 -12.75 2.87 -13.80
CA ARG A 572 -12.22 4.10 -14.42
C ARG A 572 -13.30 4.90 -15.14
N GLU A 573 -14.23 4.21 -15.80
CA GLU A 573 -15.29 4.85 -16.58
C GLU A 573 -16.38 5.44 -15.66
N ALA A 574 -16.56 4.86 -14.47
CA ALA A 574 -17.54 5.29 -13.47
C ALA A 574 -17.01 6.33 -12.47
N GLU A 575 -15.80 6.87 -12.68
CA GLU A 575 -15.17 7.84 -11.76
C GLU A 575 -16.08 9.05 -11.48
N GLN A 576 -16.74 9.59 -12.51
CA GLN A 576 -17.60 10.76 -12.36
C GLN A 576 -18.86 10.44 -11.54
N GLU A 577 -19.48 9.30 -11.77
CA GLU A 577 -20.66 8.84 -11.02
C GLU A 577 -20.31 8.56 -9.56
N VAL A 578 -19.18 7.91 -9.28
CA VAL A 578 -18.68 7.67 -7.91
C VAL A 578 -18.38 8.99 -7.20
N LYS A 579 -17.76 9.96 -7.90
CA LYS A 579 -17.50 11.29 -7.37
C LYS A 579 -18.80 12.00 -6.99
N GLU A 580 -19.76 12.06 -7.91
CA GLU A 580 -21.05 12.70 -7.66
C GLU A 580 -21.81 12.03 -6.50
N PHE A 581 -21.73 10.71 -6.39
CA PHE A 581 -22.32 9.97 -5.27
C PHE A 581 -21.78 10.47 -3.93
N PHE A 582 -20.46 10.47 -3.74
CA PHE A 582 -19.87 10.89 -2.45
C PHE A 582 -20.02 12.39 -2.19
N ASP A 583 -19.93 13.24 -3.22
CA ASP A 583 -20.16 14.69 -3.08
C ASP A 583 -21.59 14.98 -2.59
N LYS A 584 -22.59 14.28 -3.14
CA LYS A 584 -23.98 14.44 -2.73
C LYS A 584 -24.26 13.84 -1.35
N VAL A 585 -23.62 12.72 -1.00
CA VAL A 585 -23.66 12.18 0.36
C VAL A 585 -23.11 13.21 1.36
N PHE A 586 -21.95 13.81 1.06
CA PHE A 586 -21.36 14.86 1.89
C PHE A 586 -22.31 16.05 2.06
N ALA A 587 -22.90 16.54 0.96
CA ALA A 587 -23.84 17.66 0.99
C ALA A 587 -25.06 17.33 1.88
N LEU A 588 -25.64 16.13 1.71
CA LEU A 588 -26.80 15.69 2.49
C LEU A 588 -26.50 15.56 3.99
N LEU A 589 -25.34 14.99 4.35
CA LEU A 589 -24.90 14.88 5.74
C LEU A 589 -24.65 16.26 6.37
N SER A 590 -24.11 17.20 5.58
CA SER A 590 -23.87 18.59 6.01
C SER A 590 -25.18 19.35 6.24
N THR A 591 -26.15 19.25 5.31
CA THR A 591 -27.48 19.85 5.48
C THR A 591 -28.20 19.30 6.71
N LYS A 592 -28.06 18.01 6.99
CA LYS A 592 -28.59 17.35 8.20
C LYS A 592 -27.78 17.66 9.48
N LYS A 593 -26.70 18.45 9.39
CA LYS A 593 -25.79 18.79 10.49
C LYS A 593 -25.19 17.57 11.20
N ILE A 594 -25.01 16.47 10.47
CA ILE A 594 -24.35 15.25 10.97
C ILE A 594 -22.83 15.45 10.94
N ILE A 595 -22.33 16.19 9.95
CA ILE A 595 -20.92 16.57 9.82
C ILE A 595 -20.78 18.09 9.81
N GLN A 596 -19.60 18.57 10.23
CA GLN A 596 -19.31 20.02 10.36
C GLN A 596 -18.32 20.55 9.30
N GLY A 597 -18.05 19.78 8.24
CA GLY A 597 -16.96 20.07 7.28
C GLY A 597 -17.27 21.15 6.24
N SER A 598 -16.22 21.81 5.73
CA SER A 598 -16.28 22.68 4.55
C SER A 598 -15.93 21.91 3.26
N GLU A 599 -16.55 22.23 2.13
CA GLU A 599 -16.19 21.70 0.79
C GLU A 599 -14.72 21.93 0.41
N ALA A 600 -14.08 22.95 0.99
CA ALA A 600 -12.67 23.26 0.79
C ALA A 600 -11.77 22.27 1.56
N GLY A 601 -11.36 21.19 0.90
CA GLY A 601 -10.78 20.04 1.60
C GLY A 601 -9.62 19.31 0.93
N LEU A 602 -8.66 20.01 0.33
CA LEU A 602 -7.27 19.53 0.28
C LEU A 602 -6.35 20.65 0.78
N PRO A 603 -5.47 20.43 1.79
CA PRO A 603 -4.40 21.37 2.09
C PRO A 603 -3.48 21.54 0.89
N ALA A 604 -2.93 22.75 0.74
CA ALA A 604 -2.23 23.20 -0.46
C ALA A 604 -0.99 22.38 -0.89
N ARG A 605 -0.53 21.43 -0.06
CA ARG A 605 0.52 20.46 -0.43
C ARG A 605 0.07 19.40 -1.45
N LEU A 606 -1.24 19.18 -1.58
CA LEU A 606 -1.84 18.49 -2.73
C LEU A 606 -2.57 19.45 -3.68
N SER A 607 -2.48 20.76 -3.39
CA SER A 607 -2.66 21.83 -4.37
C SER A 607 -1.31 22.34 -4.89
N ALA A 608 -0.31 21.46 -5.04
CA ALA A 608 0.34 21.50 -6.33
C ALA A 608 -0.82 21.42 -7.31
N LYS A 609 -1.16 22.55 -7.96
CA LYS A 609 -2.05 22.50 -9.11
C LYS A 609 -1.60 21.25 -9.86
N PRO A 610 -2.48 20.29 -10.16
CA PRO A 610 -2.22 19.50 -11.33
C PRO A 610 -1.82 20.56 -12.35
N MET A 611 -0.60 20.50 -12.89
CA MET A 611 -0.46 21.02 -14.24
C MET A 611 -1.68 20.45 -14.93
N ALA A 612 -2.60 21.33 -15.35
CA ALA A 612 -3.88 20.93 -15.88
C ALA A 612 -3.60 20.20 -17.20
N GLY A 613 -3.11 18.98 -17.11
CA GLY A 613 -3.43 17.93 -18.04
C GLY A 613 -4.90 17.72 -17.80
N LYS A 614 -5.70 18.36 -18.63
CA LYS A 614 -7.05 17.89 -18.90
C LYS A 614 -6.97 16.37 -19.03
N ALA A 615 -7.63 15.63 -18.14
CA ALA A 615 -8.16 14.32 -18.52
C ALA A 615 -9.22 14.62 -19.58
N GLY A 616 -8.76 14.67 -20.83
CA GLY A 616 -9.48 15.16 -21.99
C GLY A 616 -8.48 15.34 -23.12
N ASN A 617 -8.25 14.24 -23.84
CA ASN A 617 -7.32 14.01 -24.96
C ASN A 617 -5.96 13.46 -24.51
N MET A 618 -5.85 12.12 -24.43
CA MET A 618 -4.56 11.48 -24.68
C MET A 618 -4.10 11.97 -26.06
N VAL A 619 -2.95 12.63 -26.10
CA VAL A 619 -2.34 12.97 -27.39
C VAL A 619 -1.75 11.70 -27.97
N THR A 620 -2.12 11.42 -29.21
CA THR A 620 -1.52 10.36 -30.02
C THR A 620 -0.03 10.62 -30.20
N TYR A 621 0.74 9.57 -30.49
CA TYR A 621 2.15 9.72 -30.85
C TYR A 621 2.35 10.70 -32.02
N ASP A 622 1.40 10.73 -32.96
CA ASP A 622 1.44 11.67 -34.10
C ASP A 622 1.24 13.13 -33.67
N GLU A 623 0.43 13.40 -32.66
CA GLU A 623 0.29 14.73 -32.07
C GLU A 623 1.56 15.18 -31.33
N PHE A 624 2.25 14.27 -30.65
CA PHE A 624 3.57 14.54 -30.08
C PHE A 624 4.62 14.80 -31.17
N ARG A 625 4.64 13.96 -32.21
CA ARG A 625 5.55 14.07 -33.35
C ARG A 625 5.36 15.37 -34.17
N ARG A 626 4.20 16.01 -34.06
CA ARG A 626 3.95 17.34 -34.67
C ARG A 626 4.72 18.47 -33.99
N LEU A 627 5.24 18.28 -32.77
CA LEU A 627 6.05 19.30 -32.10
C LEU A 627 7.52 19.17 -32.52
N ASP A 628 8.10 20.25 -33.03
CA ASP A 628 9.53 20.32 -33.36
C ASP A 628 10.32 20.68 -32.12
N ILE A 629 10.61 19.67 -31.31
CA ILE A 629 11.43 19.77 -30.11
C ILE A 629 12.90 19.51 -30.49
N LYS A 630 13.77 20.50 -30.25
CA LYS A 630 15.20 20.44 -30.60
C LYS A 630 16.08 20.78 -29.40
N VAL A 631 17.31 20.28 -29.41
CA VAL A 631 18.37 20.72 -28.50
C VAL A 631 19.00 22.00 -29.06
N ALA A 632 18.92 23.10 -28.32
CA ALA A 632 19.55 24.38 -28.66
C ALA A 632 20.69 24.71 -27.69
N ARG A 633 21.62 25.57 -28.11
CA ARG A 633 22.64 26.16 -27.24
C ARG A 633 22.29 27.61 -26.94
N ILE A 634 22.29 28.00 -25.68
CA ILE A 634 22.14 29.42 -25.32
C ILE A 634 23.46 30.14 -25.63
N ILE A 635 23.41 31.17 -26.45
CA ILE A 635 24.61 31.96 -26.84
C ILE A 635 24.63 33.34 -26.18
N GLU A 636 23.48 33.86 -25.77
CA GLU A 636 23.36 35.19 -25.14
C GLU A 636 22.18 35.21 -24.17
N VAL A 637 22.34 35.91 -23.04
CA VAL A 637 21.32 36.08 -22.01
C VAL A 637 21.26 37.54 -21.59
N ASN A 638 20.16 38.21 -21.92
CA ASN A 638 19.92 39.60 -21.53
C ASN A 638 18.71 39.71 -20.59
N LEU A 639 18.72 40.73 -19.73
CA LEU A 639 17.58 41.05 -18.89
C LEU A 639 16.41 41.54 -19.76
N HIS A 640 15.20 41.08 -19.46
CA HIS A 640 14.02 41.60 -20.12
C HIS A 640 13.77 43.06 -19.68
N PRO A 641 13.63 44.03 -20.61
CA PRO A 641 13.59 45.46 -20.28
C PRO A 641 12.41 45.85 -19.38
N ASN A 642 11.28 45.14 -19.52
CA ASN A 642 10.03 45.43 -18.82
C ASN A 642 9.55 44.29 -17.88
N ALA A 643 10.43 43.39 -17.43
CA ALA A 643 10.03 42.27 -16.57
C ALA A 643 11.14 41.69 -15.67
N ASP A 644 10.86 41.61 -14.37
CA ASP A 644 11.87 41.20 -13.37
C ASP A 644 12.12 39.69 -13.28
N LYS A 645 11.25 38.88 -13.90
CA LYS A 645 11.32 37.40 -13.86
C LYS A 645 11.73 36.75 -15.18
N LEU A 646 11.96 37.56 -16.22
CA LEU A 646 12.18 37.07 -17.59
C LEU A 646 13.60 37.37 -18.07
N TYR A 647 14.16 36.44 -18.85
CA TYR A 647 15.34 36.67 -19.68
C TYR A 647 14.97 36.68 -21.16
N LEU A 648 15.71 37.47 -21.93
CA LEU A 648 15.82 37.35 -23.38
C LEU A 648 17.00 36.43 -23.66
N LEU A 649 16.71 35.25 -24.20
CA LEU A 649 17.73 34.25 -24.55
C LEU A 649 17.89 34.23 -26.07
N LYS A 650 19.12 34.40 -26.54
CA LYS A 650 19.47 34.07 -27.92
C LYS A 650 19.95 32.63 -27.94
N ILE A 651 19.29 31.81 -28.73
CA ILE A 651 19.57 30.37 -28.85
C ILE A 651 20.07 30.04 -30.25
N ASP A 652 21.01 29.11 -30.34
CA ASP A 652 21.51 28.51 -31.58
C ASP A 652 20.90 27.12 -31.74
N LEU A 653 20.28 26.88 -32.90
CA LEU A 653 19.69 25.61 -33.32
C LEU A 653 20.56 24.88 -34.36
N GLY A 654 21.74 25.41 -34.67
CA GLY A 654 22.70 24.87 -35.62
C GLY A 654 22.43 25.31 -37.06
N ASP A 655 21.17 25.43 -37.45
CA ASP A 655 20.72 25.94 -38.75
C ASP A 655 20.33 27.43 -38.72
N ASN A 656 19.82 27.92 -37.59
CA ASN A 656 19.49 29.32 -37.36
C ASN A 656 19.63 29.71 -35.89
N GLN A 657 19.60 31.01 -35.62
CA GLN A 657 19.52 31.56 -34.27
C GLN A 657 18.17 32.22 -34.05
N ARG A 658 17.63 32.09 -32.84
CA ARG A 658 16.32 32.65 -32.47
C ARG A 658 16.38 33.33 -31.11
N GLN A 659 15.52 34.34 -30.93
CA GLN A 659 15.26 34.93 -29.62
C GLN A 659 14.06 34.24 -28.99
N ILE A 660 14.21 33.81 -27.73
CA ILE A 660 13.11 33.32 -26.91
C ILE A 660 13.08 34.08 -25.58
N VAL A 661 11.89 34.21 -25.01
CA VAL A 661 11.68 34.84 -23.70
C VAL A 661 11.39 33.74 -22.68
N ALA A 662 12.20 33.63 -21.63
CA ALA A 662 12.09 32.55 -20.65
C ALA A 662 11.98 33.08 -19.21
N GLY A 663 11.01 32.56 -18.46
CA GLY A 663 10.74 32.94 -17.07
C GLY A 663 11.62 32.25 -16.03
N ILE A 664 12.91 32.10 -16.30
CA ILE A 664 13.84 31.29 -15.48
C ILE A 664 14.78 32.12 -14.59
N ARG A 665 14.61 33.45 -14.55
CA ARG A 665 15.51 34.38 -13.83
C ARG A 665 15.58 34.16 -12.32
N ASN A 666 14.53 33.60 -11.72
CA ASN A 666 14.53 33.30 -10.28
C ASN A 666 15.32 32.02 -9.94
N SER A 667 15.72 31.23 -10.93
CA SER A 667 16.36 29.93 -10.72
C SER A 667 17.77 29.82 -11.31
N TYR A 668 18.15 30.73 -12.21
CA TYR A 668 19.46 30.72 -12.87
C TYR A 668 20.05 32.11 -13.00
N LYS A 669 21.37 32.21 -12.87
CA LYS A 669 22.12 33.41 -13.24
C LYS A 669 22.51 33.38 -14.73
N PRO A 670 22.75 34.53 -15.38
CA PRO A 670 23.11 34.55 -16.81
C PRO A 670 24.35 33.72 -17.14
N GLU A 671 25.35 33.70 -16.26
CA GLU A 671 26.63 33.01 -16.45
C GLU A 671 26.48 31.48 -16.43
N GLU A 672 25.42 30.96 -15.79
CA GLU A 672 25.11 29.53 -15.71
C GLU A 672 24.37 29.01 -16.95
N LEU A 673 23.86 29.94 -17.77
CA LEU A 673 23.01 29.65 -18.92
C LEU A 673 23.78 29.76 -20.24
N VAL A 674 24.69 30.73 -20.37
CA VAL A 674 25.50 30.89 -21.60
C VAL A 674 26.33 29.62 -21.85
N GLY A 675 26.23 29.06 -23.05
CA GLY A 675 26.89 27.82 -23.47
C GLY A 675 26.11 26.54 -23.16
N LYS A 676 25.08 26.59 -22.30
CA LYS A 676 24.30 25.42 -21.89
C LYS A 676 23.41 24.91 -23.03
N GLN A 677 23.31 23.58 -23.14
CA GLN A 677 22.37 22.91 -24.04
C GLN A 677 21.00 22.74 -23.37
N VAL A 678 19.95 23.11 -24.07
CA VAL A 678 18.58 23.17 -23.54
C VAL A 678 17.58 22.62 -24.55
N ALA A 679 16.50 22.01 -24.08
CA ALA A 679 15.39 21.56 -24.92
C ALA A 679 14.43 22.71 -25.22
N VAL A 680 14.11 22.92 -26.50
CA VAL A 680 13.22 24.00 -26.96
C VAL A 680 12.23 23.50 -28.00
N ILE A 681 11.00 24.02 -27.96
CA ILE A 681 10.00 23.83 -29.03
C ILE A 681 10.12 24.99 -30.02
N THR A 682 10.21 24.65 -31.30
CA THR A 682 10.59 25.60 -32.37
C THR A 682 9.52 25.86 -33.43
N ASN A 683 8.39 25.14 -33.39
CA ASN A 683 7.29 25.28 -34.35
C ASN A 683 5.96 25.71 -33.69
N LEU A 684 6.04 26.44 -32.58
CA LEU A 684 4.91 27.19 -32.03
C LEU A 684 4.78 28.55 -32.71
N GLU A 685 3.57 29.10 -32.75
CA GLU A 685 3.34 30.48 -33.16
C GLU A 685 4.13 31.45 -32.26
N PRO A 686 4.79 32.48 -32.81
CA PRO A 686 5.49 33.47 -32.00
C PRO A 686 4.56 34.15 -31.00
N ALA A 687 5.05 34.37 -29.78
CA ALA A 687 4.27 35.00 -28.71
C ALA A 687 4.92 36.31 -28.28
N VAL A 688 4.13 37.39 -28.20
CA VAL A 688 4.60 38.67 -27.65
C VAL A 688 4.43 38.65 -26.13
N ILE A 689 5.56 38.58 -25.42
CA ILE A 689 5.60 38.53 -23.96
C ILE A 689 6.13 39.87 -23.46
N ARG A 690 5.28 40.64 -22.76
CA ARG A 690 5.65 41.95 -22.18
C ARG A 690 6.28 42.93 -23.20
N GLY A 691 5.81 42.88 -24.44
CA GLY A 691 6.24 43.74 -25.54
C GLY A 691 7.43 43.22 -26.35
N VAL A 692 7.97 42.04 -26.03
CA VAL A 692 9.06 41.39 -26.78
C VAL A 692 8.59 40.08 -27.39
N GLU A 693 8.89 39.86 -28.67
CA GLU A 693 8.53 38.64 -29.38
C GLU A 693 9.44 37.45 -28.99
N SER A 694 8.80 36.30 -28.70
CA SER A 694 9.43 35.02 -28.39
C SER A 694 9.17 34.02 -29.52
N ASN A 695 10.23 33.55 -30.17
CA ASN A 695 10.18 32.68 -31.35
C ASN A 695 10.44 31.19 -31.00
N GLY A 696 9.95 30.77 -29.83
CA GLY A 696 10.11 29.42 -29.31
C GLY A 696 9.83 29.34 -27.81
N MET A 697 9.81 28.11 -27.29
CA MET A 697 9.54 27.82 -25.89
C MET A 697 10.62 26.94 -25.29
N LEU A 698 11.26 27.39 -24.21
CA LEU A 698 12.20 26.59 -23.43
C LEU A 698 11.45 25.63 -22.51
N LEU A 699 11.93 24.39 -22.43
CA LEU A 699 11.37 23.36 -21.55
C LEU A 699 12.14 23.31 -20.22
N ALA A 700 11.39 23.38 -19.12
CA ALA A 700 11.91 23.28 -17.76
C ALA A 700 10.97 22.47 -16.88
N ALA A 701 11.52 21.67 -15.97
CA ALA A 701 10.79 21.06 -14.87
C ALA A 701 10.59 22.08 -13.75
N SER A 702 9.49 21.97 -12.99
CA SER A 702 9.22 22.81 -11.84
C SER A 702 8.97 21.93 -10.61
N ASP A 703 9.66 22.21 -9.51
CA ASP A 703 9.46 21.56 -8.22
C ASP A 703 9.50 22.56 -7.06
N GLU A 704 9.55 22.06 -5.83
CA GLU A 704 9.66 22.85 -4.60
C GLU A 704 10.98 23.64 -4.47
N ASN A 705 11.99 23.35 -5.31
CA ASN A 705 13.30 23.98 -5.34
C ASN A 705 13.45 25.02 -6.47
N GLY A 706 12.49 25.12 -7.40
CA GLY A 706 12.47 26.12 -8.46
C GLY A 706 12.31 25.51 -9.86
N LEU A 707 12.78 26.24 -10.89
CA LEU A 707 12.79 25.76 -12.27
C LEU A 707 14.12 25.08 -12.58
N CYS A 708 14.06 23.89 -13.18
CA CYS A 708 15.21 23.16 -13.69
C CYS A 708 15.12 23.02 -15.21
N VAL A 709 16.00 23.69 -15.95
CA VAL A 709 16.01 23.62 -17.42
C VAL A 709 16.34 22.19 -17.88
N ILE A 710 15.56 21.66 -18.82
CA ILE A 710 15.77 20.33 -19.38
C ILE A 710 16.94 20.38 -20.36
N SER A 711 17.96 19.57 -20.09
CA SER A 711 19.18 19.45 -20.90
C SER A 711 19.51 17.98 -21.14
N PRO A 712 20.16 17.63 -22.27
CA PRO A 712 20.62 16.27 -22.50
C PRO A 712 21.70 15.88 -21.46
N GLN A 713 21.73 14.61 -21.04
CA GLN A 713 22.68 14.10 -20.04
C GLN A 713 24.14 14.16 -20.53
N ARG A 714 24.35 14.09 -21.85
CA ARG A 714 25.64 14.26 -22.52
C ARG A 714 25.49 15.33 -23.59
N GLU A 715 26.61 15.92 -24.00
CA GLU A 715 26.59 16.86 -25.12
C GLU A 715 26.16 16.14 -26.41
N VAL A 716 25.29 16.78 -27.16
CA VAL A 716 24.80 16.30 -28.47
C VAL A 716 24.95 17.40 -29.52
N LYS A 717 24.80 17.05 -30.80
CA LYS A 717 24.86 18.06 -31.87
C LYS A 717 23.73 19.09 -31.67
N VAL A 718 24.04 20.38 -31.72
CA VAL A 718 23.04 21.45 -31.70
C VAL A 718 22.07 21.27 -32.87
N GLY A 719 20.77 21.42 -32.63
CA GLY A 719 19.70 21.14 -33.59
C GLY A 719 19.20 19.69 -33.60
N SER A 720 19.76 18.81 -32.76
CA SER A 720 19.28 17.43 -32.63
C SER A 720 17.80 17.40 -32.21
N ILE A 721 17.01 16.56 -32.89
CA ILE A 721 15.58 16.39 -32.63
C ILE A 721 15.40 15.50 -31.39
N ILE A 722 14.54 15.93 -30.47
CA ILE A 722 14.08 15.13 -29.33
C ILE A 722 12.86 14.34 -29.80
N LYS A 723 12.91 13.01 -29.62
CA LYS A 723 11.92 12.05 -30.16
C LYS A 723 11.37 11.16 -29.06
#